data_AF-A0A812T7Q8-F1
#
_entry.id   AF-A0A812T7Q8-F1
#
_cell.length_a   1.000
_cell.length_b   1.000
_cell.length_c   1.000
_cell.angle_alpha   90.00
_cell.angle_beta   90.00
_cell.angle_gamma   90.00
#
_symmetry.space_group_name_H-M   'P 1'
#
loop_
_entity.id
_entity.type
_entity.pdbx_description
1 polymer ?
#
loop_
_entity_poly.entity_id
_entity_poly.type
_entity_poly.pdbx_seq_one_letter_code
_entity_poly.pdbx_strand_id
1 'polypeptide(L)'
;MQDRTCVAGSSCEVEGFTGVGLSSSDLLVIRDTCADHRSRIGLPTAGALMSLTLEAGSAYVSAEGSSNNSVVFHTLSASGGQYRLCWTSWKALQLEMPRASNNSENDSATTTDEILDFLGGCNDTLGGNRTCAFPQMPGHLTMPAHSMLDIGRLTLIGPAPLDHVRTDHTCVSGQPCTIDGIEGLHLTAQDRMAVLDTCGDQALPLLLGHLANAPDSTSVTWDSNFLVASGGVYQLCWCSGVFGCSLAEDFQVQAGALTMIGPAPMQQHRTCVSGQYCVLEGFDVVLPTNSDSVIVLQTCGEVSSGQEPSMSHAVATLSTNGSRIDFGDAFFTASGSEYRLCWCSGNFGCNSPADFRVQLGLLKIMGMAPLNQDRTCISGQTCVVHGLQGEGLSTSARVMVLNSCGTASLVSNLVLNGVAEAVEDQGTTMNWGSTPFTASGGNYRLCWCQDHGNSSDWPDRCRKPTDFVQDAGVMTIVGVAPLTQQYTCMVGSVCSLRGISGEGLLAEDMVLVLDTCGSGKPPEGFPIAIDNASLPTRRMTGTKYNIQWDAAAVTSAGGTYRLCWCSYFAHCSTANDFRVDMGSLTLAGPSPLRQTLTCVSGQSCILPVVSVIPADWDRGEVAVFTSCSYFTSWAPSGFPDRGQLLSEPTLPMTAPGGQYTLCWNPARADMNRTVDADIGEFQTQPGLGVLVVLGPTPLEQDRTCISGHVCSI
;
A
#
# COMPACT_ATOMS: atom_id res chain seq x y z
N MET A 1 -41.55 -65.79 12.62
CA MET A 1 -40.96 -64.50 12.25
C MET A 1 -40.38 -63.88 13.50
N GLN A 2 -39.11 -63.53 13.48
CA GLN A 2 -38.34 -63.03 14.61
C GLN A 2 -38.03 -61.56 14.37
N ASP A 3 -39.04 -60.71 14.58
CA ASP A 3 -38.91 -59.29 14.28
C ASP A 3 -38.00 -58.60 15.28
N ARG A 4 -37.18 -57.65 14.81
CA ARG A 4 -36.17 -56.93 15.61
C ARG A 4 -36.14 -55.46 15.27
N THR A 5 -35.71 -54.65 16.23
CA THR A 5 -35.48 -53.22 16.03
C THR A 5 -34.02 -52.92 16.32
N CYS A 6 -33.31 -52.33 15.36
CA CYS A 6 -31.93 -51.89 15.48
C CYS A 6 -31.86 -50.38 15.24
N VAL A 7 -30.76 -49.75 15.67
CA VAL A 7 -30.46 -48.36 15.33
C VAL A 7 -29.37 -48.35 14.27
N ALA A 8 -29.53 -47.54 13.22
CA ALA A 8 -28.52 -47.39 12.20
C ALA A 8 -27.22 -46.78 12.79
N GLY A 9 -26.07 -47.13 12.22
CA GLY A 9 -24.75 -46.65 12.67
C GLY A 9 -24.27 -47.23 14.00
N SER A 10 -24.96 -48.24 14.54
CA SER A 10 -24.59 -48.88 15.82
C SER A 10 -24.52 -50.39 15.70
N SER A 11 -23.91 -51.03 16.70
CA SER A 11 -23.94 -52.47 16.81
C SER A 11 -25.36 -52.92 17.15
N CYS A 12 -25.83 -53.95 16.46
CA CYS A 12 -27.11 -54.57 16.73
C CYS A 12 -26.92 -56.06 17.00
N GLU A 13 -27.18 -56.47 18.23
CA GLU A 13 -27.22 -57.88 18.58
C GLU A 13 -28.64 -58.42 18.36
N VAL A 14 -28.73 -59.42 17.49
CA VAL A 14 -29.97 -60.18 17.31
C VAL A 14 -29.83 -61.49 18.07
N GLU A 15 -30.43 -61.55 19.26
CA GLU A 15 -30.46 -62.74 20.10
C GLU A 15 -31.68 -63.63 19.82
N GLY A 16 -31.56 -64.90 20.21
CA GLY A 16 -32.70 -65.80 20.35
C GLY A 16 -33.19 -66.40 19.04
N PHE A 17 -32.27 -66.65 18.09
CA PHE A 17 -32.63 -67.41 16.90
C PHE A 17 -33.07 -68.83 17.29
N THR A 18 -34.35 -69.11 17.06
CA THR A 18 -34.93 -70.43 17.28
C THR A 18 -35.09 -71.13 15.94
N GLY A 19 -34.37 -72.24 15.77
CA GLY A 19 -34.41 -73.06 14.56
C GLY A 19 -33.87 -74.47 14.85
N VAL A 20 -34.41 -75.47 14.16
CA VAL A 20 -33.94 -76.85 14.28
C VAL A 20 -32.86 -77.08 13.22
N GLY A 21 -31.64 -77.46 13.65
CA GLY A 21 -30.53 -77.77 12.74
C GLY A 21 -29.72 -76.56 12.26
N LEU A 22 -29.75 -75.44 12.99
CA LEU A 22 -28.90 -74.29 12.72
C LEU A 22 -27.42 -74.67 12.89
N SER A 23 -26.60 -74.27 11.93
CA SER A 23 -25.15 -74.43 11.95
C SER A 23 -24.48 -73.07 12.16
N SER A 24 -23.30 -73.07 12.79
CA SER A 24 -22.43 -71.89 12.84
C SER A 24 -21.96 -71.40 11.46
N SER A 25 -22.18 -72.20 10.41
CA SER A 25 -21.85 -71.84 9.02
C SER A 25 -23.04 -71.23 8.25
N ASP A 26 -24.24 -71.17 8.83
CA ASP A 26 -25.40 -70.60 8.14
C ASP A 26 -25.26 -69.09 7.97
N LEU A 27 -25.75 -68.56 6.86
CA LEU A 27 -25.64 -67.15 6.52
C LEU A 27 -26.96 -66.41 6.80
N LEU A 28 -26.85 -65.29 7.50
CA LEU A 28 -27.92 -64.33 7.74
C LEU A 28 -27.64 -63.06 6.92
N VAL A 29 -28.61 -62.60 6.14
CA VAL A 29 -28.49 -61.41 5.29
C VAL A 29 -29.66 -60.47 5.55
N ILE A 30 -29.40 -59.16 5.56
CA ILE A 30 -30.42 -58.11 5.65
C ILE A 30 -30.69 -57.57 4.25
N ARG A 31 -31.95 -57.65 3.78
CA ARG A 31 -32.37 -57.18 2.45
C ARG A 31 -33.76 -56.57 2.49
N ASP A 32 -34.12 -55.79 1.48
CA ASP A 32 -35.49 -55.27 1.35
C ASP A 32 -36.53 -56.39 1.15
N THR A 33 -36.16 -57.44 0.41
CA THR A 33 -36.97 -58.66 0.23
C THR A 33 -36.08 -59.91 0.12
N CYS A 34 -36.57 -61.05 0.62
CA CYS A 34 -35.85 -62.33 0.54
C CYS A 34 -36.07 -63.10 -0.78
N ALA A 35 -36.76 -62.52 -1.78
CA ALA A 35 -37.35 -63.30 -2.88
C ALA A 35 -37.21 -62.76 -4.31
N ASP A 36 -36.39 -61.72 -4.60
CA ASP A 36 -36.32 -61.16 -5.96
C ASP A 36 -34.96 -61.39 -6.68
N HIS A 37 -35.05 -61.78 -7.96
CA HIS A 37 -33.97 -61.98 -8.93
C HIS A 37 -33.50 -60.67 -9.59
N ARG A 38 -34.04 -59.51 -9.20
CA ARG A 38 -33.86 -58.22 -9.90
C ARG A 38 -33.10 -57.12 -9.15
N SER A 39 -32.39 -57.42 -8.06
CA SER A 39 -31.41 -56.47 -7.53
C SER A 39 -30.23 -56.37 -8.51
N ARG A 40 -30.26 -55.36 -9.38
CA ARG A 40 -29.15 -55.01 -10.28
C ARG A 40 -27.97 -54.58 -9.41
N ILE A 41 -26.83 -55.25 -9.57
CA ILE A 41 -25.54 -54.81 -9.03
C ILE A 41 -24.83 -54.07 -10.17
N GLY A 42 -24.78 -52.75 -10.11
CA GLY A 42 -24.03 -51.91 -11.04
C GLY A 42 -22.62 -51.62 -10.51
N LEU A 43 -21.58 -52.18 -11.12
CA LEU A 43 -20.19 -51.76 -10.86
C LEU A 43 -19.84 -50.51 -11.69
N PRO A 44 -19.24 -49.45 -11.12
CA PRO A 44 -18.39 -48.54 -11.87
C PRO A 44 -16.94 -49.08 -11.94
N THR A 45 -16.28 -48.70 -13.03
CA THR A 45 -14.97 -49.15 -13.48
C THR A 45 -13.79 -48.48 -12.75
N ALA A 46 -12.78 -49.30 -12.47
CA ALA A 46 -11.34 -48.99 -12.34
C ALA A 46 -10.85 -48.05 -11.21
N GLY A 47 -10.21 -48.66 -10.21
CA GLY A 47 -9.03 -48.11 -9.54
C GLY A 47 -9.24 -47.25 -8.28
N ALA A 48 -9.69 -47.84 -7.17
CA ALA A 48 -9.46 -47.29 -5.81
C ALA A 48 -9.66 -48.40 -4.74
N LEU A 49 -8.94 -48.28 -3.61
CA LEU A 49 -9.10 -49.13 -2.41
C LEU A 49 -10.54 -49.07 -1.90
N MET A 50 -11.22 -50.21 -1.85
CA MET A 50 -12.68 -50.31 -1.70
C MET A 50 -13.09 -50.36 -0.22
N SER A 51 -13.53 -49.22 0.32
CA SER A 51 -14.58 -49.20 1.35
C SER A 51 -15.90 -49.46 0.62
N LEU A 52 -16.62 -50.52 1.00
CA LEU A 52 -17.90 -50.93 0.40
C LEU A 52 -19.00 -49.91 0.77
N THR A 53 -19.12 -48.85 -0.01
CA THR A 53 -20.39 -48.11 -0.15
C THR A 53 -21.28 -48.94 -1.08
N LEU A 54 -22.24 -49.61 -0.48
CA LEU A 54 -23.20 -50.51 -1.12
C LEU A 54 -24.28 -49.69 -1.84
N GLU A 55 -24.67 -50.11 -3.05
CA GLU A 55 -25.92 -49.68 -3.66
C GLU A 55 -27.08 -49.87 -2.68
N ALA A 56 -28.00 -48.89 -2.66
CA ALA A 56 -29.19 -48.90 -1.83
C ALA A 56 -29.90 -50.28 -1.83
N GLY A 57 -29.97 -50.91 -0.66
CA GLY A 57 -30.88 -52.04 -0.40
C GLY A 57 -30.27 -53.40 0.01
N SER A 58 -28.94 -53.56 0.11
CA SER A 58 -28.36 -54.84 0.60
C SER A 58 -27.13 -54.65 1.48
N ALA A 59 -27.18 -55.06 2.76
CA ALA A 59 -26.01 -55.15 3.63
C ALA A 59 -25.59 -56.62 3.79
N TYR A 60 -24.34 -56.94 3.46
CA TYR A 60 -23.73 -58.24 3.75
C TYR A 60 -22.95 -58.17 5.06
N VAL A 61 -23.32 -58.96 6.06
CA VAL A 61 -22.56 -59.08 7.31
C VAL A 61 -22.40 -60.56 7.62
N SER A 62 -21.16 -61.04 7.73
CA SER A 62 -20.88 -62.39 8.22
C SER A 62 -21.04 -62.42 9.74
N ALA A 63 -21.90 -63.30 10.24
CA ALA A 63 -22.05 -63.54 11.67
C ALA A 63 -20.82 -64.26 12.23
N GLU A 64 -20.13 -63.67 13.22
CA GLU A 64 -19.24 -64.46 14.09
C GLU A 64 -20.10 -65.17 15.13
N GLY A 65 -20.04 -66.51 15.15
CA GLY A 65 -20.81 -67.33 16.08
C GLY A 65 -20.32 -67.16 17.52
N SER A 66 -21.07 -66.40 18.32
CA SER A 66 -20.99 -66.50 19.78
C SER A 66 -21.83 -67.70 20.24
N SER A 67 -21.40 -68.40 21.29
CA SER A 67 -21.91 -69.70 21.74
C SER A 67 -23.35 -69.73 22.29
N ASN A 68 -24.21 -68.76 21.97
CA ASN A 68 -25.54 -68.57 22.58
C ASN A 68 -26.66 -68.11 21.61
N ASN A 69 -26.75 -68.64 20.38
CA ASN A 69 -27.82 -68.30 19.42
C ASN A 69 -27.99 -66.78 19.16
N SER A 70 -26.93 -65.99 19.33
CA SER A 70 -26.93 -64.55 19.01
C SER A 70 -26.04 -64.26 17.81
N VAL A 71 -26.49 -63.33 16.97
CA VAL A 71 -25.72 -62.77 15.85
C VAL A 71 -25.52 -61.30 16.12
N VAL A 72 -24.27 -60.87 16.25
CA VAL A 72 -23.92 -59.46 16.42
C VAL A 72 -23.57 -58.86 15.07
N PHE A 73 -24.31 -57.82 14.68
CA PHE A 73 -23.94 -56.92 13.60
C PHE A 73 -23.12 -55.78 14.21
N HIS A 74 -21.84 -55.65 13.86
CA HIS A 74 -20.97 -54.65 14.49
C HIS A 74 -21.34 -53.20 14.13
N THR A 75 -21.79 -52.95 12.89
CA THR A 75 -22.29 -51.64 12.42
C THR A 75 -23.30 -51.83 11.29
N LEU A 76 -24.46 -51.20 11.38
CA LEU A 76 -25.47 -51.16 10.30
C LEU A 76 -25.59 -49.74 9.72
N SER A 77 -24.82 -49.39 8.69
CA SER A 77 -24.83 -48.05 8.05
C SER A 77 -25.96 -47.81 7.03
N ALA A 78 -27.04 -48.60 7.08
CA ALA A 78 -28.17 -48.47 6.15
C ALA A 78 -29.19 -47.39 6.59
N SER A 79 -30.00 -46.90 5.64
CA SER A 79 -31.11 -45.99 5.92
C SER A 79 -32.11 -46.59 6.90
N GLY A 80 -32.76 -45.76 7.71
CA GLY A 80 -33.89 -46.20 8.51
C GLY A 80 -35.03 -46.73 7.61
N GLY A 81 -35.67 -47.80 8.04
CA GLY A 81 -36.65 -48.49 7.20
C GLY A 81 -37.03 -49.87 7.73
N GLN A 82 -37.92 -50.55 7.00
CA GLN A 82 -38.27 -51.93 7.28
C GLN A 82 -37.59 -52.86 6.30
N TYR A 83 -36.67 -53.67 6.81
CA TYR A 83 -35.92 -54.70 6.09
C TYR A 83 -36.43 -56.10 6.45
N ARG A 84 -35.96 -57.10 5.70
CA ARG A 84 -36.16 -58.53 5.94
C ARG A 84 -34.86 -59.19 6.37
N LEU A 85 -34.99 -60.08 7.36
CA LEU A 85 -33.95 -61.00 7.80
C LEU A 85 -34.08 -62.26 6.97
N CYS A 86 -33.12 -62.48 6.07
CA CYS A 86 -33.09 -63.60 5.16
C CYS A 86 -32.05 -64.61 5.61
N TRP A 87 -32.46 -65.85 5.85
CA TRP A 87 -31.57 -66.93 6.24
C TRP A 87 -31.33 -67.88 5.06
N THR A 88 -30.10 -68.34 4.89
CA THR A 88 -29.78 -69.44 3.98
C THR A 88 -28.77 -70.39 4.63
N SER A 89 -29.00 -71.70 4.48
CA SER A 89 -28.03 -72.69 4.95
C SER A 89 -26.74 -72.65 4.11
N TRP A 90 -25.59 -72.90 4.74
CA TRP A 90 -24.32 -73.07 4.00
C TRP A 90 -24.41 -74.14 2.91
N LYS A 91 -25.16 -75.22 3.18
CA LYS A 91 -25.33 -76.33 2.23
C LYS A 91 -26.09 -75.92 0.96
N ALA A 92 -26.90 -74.87 1.01
CA ALA A 92 -27.61 -74.33 -0.14
C ALA A 92 -26.75 -73.37 -0.99
N LEU A 93 -25.58 -72.96 -0.50
CA LEU A 93 -24.62 -72.06 -1.16
C LEU A 93 -23.62 -72.80 -2.08
N GLN A 94 -23.88 -74.07 -2.44
CA GLN A 94 -23.04 -74.79 -3.40
C GLN A 94 -22.97 -74.03 -4.73
N LEU A 95 -21.78 -73.48 -5.00
CA LEU A 95 -21.45 -72.74 -6.22
C LEU A 95 -21.83 -73.52 -7.47
N GLU A 96 -22.78 -73.00 -8.26
CA GLU A 96 -22.74 -73.22 -9.70
C GLU A 96 -21.60 -72.36 -10.27
N MET A 97 -20.37 -72.88 -10.23
CA MET A 97 -19.31 -72.30 -11.05
C MET A 97 -19.60 -72.62 -12.52
N PRO A 98 -19.66 -71.64 -13.43
CA PRO A 98 -19.75 -71.93 -14.85
C PRO A 98 -18.50 -72.71 -15.25
N ARG A 99 -18.68 -73.92 -15.80
CA ARG A 99 -17.59 -74.69 -16.42
C ARG A 99 -16.87 -73.80 -17.42
N ALA A 100 -15.62 -73.45 -17.13
CA ALA A 100 -14.75 -72.80 -18.08
C ALA A 100 -14.56 -73.74 -19.29
N SER A 101 -15.08 -73.34 -20.44
CA SER A 101 -14.74 -73.94 -21.72
C SER A 101 -13.33 -73.51 -22.10
N ASN A 102 -12.34 -74.40 -21.90
CA ASN A 102 -11.34 -74.79 -22.91
C ASN A 102 -10.06 -75.36 -22.29
N ASN A 103 -9.73 -76.57 -22.76
CA ASN A 103 -8.40 -77.08 -23.10
C ASN A 103 -7.21 -76.71 -22.20
N SER A 104 -6.90 -77.59 -21.24
CA SER A 104 -5.59 -78.22 -21.14
C SER A 104 -5.67 -79.41 -20.19
N GLU A 105 -5.16 -80.55 -20.65
CA GLU A 105 -4.96 -81.76 -19.85
C GLU A 105 -3.97 -81.51 -18.71
N ASN A 106 -4.16 -82.27 -17.62
CA ASN A 106 -3.37 -82.33 -16.39
C ASN A 106 -3.58 -81.18 -15.39
N ASP A 107 -4.53 -81.36 -14.47
CA ASP A 107 -4.14 -81.51 -13.06
C ASP A 107 -5.28 -82.11 -12.23
N SER A 108 -4.86 -82.85 -11.21
CA SER A 108 -5.64 -83.71 -10.33
C SER A 108 -6.70 -82.98 -9.51
N ALA A 109 -7.80 -83.70 -9.25
CA ALA A 109 -8.91 -83.31 -8.39
C ALA A 109 -8.44 -82.74 -7.04
N THR A 110 -8.78 -81.48 -6.78
CA THR A 110 -8.73 -80.89 -5.44
C THR A 110 -9.87 -81.50 -4.61
N THR A 111 -9.48 -82.24 -3.57
CA THR A 111 -10.41 -82.84 -2.61
C THR A 111 -11.08 -81.77 -1.75
N THR A 112 -12.34 -82.02 -1.37
CA THR A 112 -13.21 -81.16 -0.54
C THR A 112 -12.60 -80.61 0.75
N ASP A 113 -11.51 -81.21 1.26
CA ASP A 113 -10.82 -80.77 2.47
C ASP A 113 -9.88 -79.57 2.24
N GLU A 114 -9.39 -79.32 1.03
CA GLU A 114 -8.53 -78.15 0.75
C GLU A 114 -9.33 -76.83 0.61
N ILE A 115 -10.65 -76.91 0.38
CA ILE A 115 -11.54 -75.73 0.34
C ILE A 115 -11.88 -75.27 1.77
N LEU A 116 -11.85 -76.18 2.75
CA LEU A 116 -12.10 -75.86 4.16
C LEU A 116 -10.94 -75.08 4.79
N ASP A 117 -9.69 -75.37 4.42
CA ASP A 117 -8.52 -74.60 4.87
C ASP A 117 -8.42 -73.22 4.18
N PHE A 118 -8.96 -73.07 2.95
CA PHE A 118 -8.91 -71.80 2.22
C PHE A 118 -9.91 -70.75 2.73
N LEU A 119 -10.99 -71.17 3.41
CA LEU A 119 -12.00 -70.28 4.00
C LEU A 119 -11.93 -70.21 5.54
N GLY A 120 -11.15 -71.10 6.19
CA GLY A 120 -11.02 -71.20 7.65
C GLY A 120 -9.82 -70.48 8.27
N GLY A 121 -9.05 -69.72 7.51
CA GLY A 121 -7.82 -69.06 7.99
C GLY A 121 -8.04 -67.78 8.80
N CYS A 122 -8.53 -67.86 10.04
CA CYS A 122 -8.39 -66.76 11.01
C CYS A 122 -7.26 -67.16 12.00
N ASN A 123 -6.10 -66.52 11.92
CA ASN A 123 -4.93 -66.83 12.74
C ASN A 123 -4.93 -65.99 14.03
N ASP A 124 -4.63 -66.62 15.17
CA ASP A 124 -4.63 -65.98 16.49
C ASP A 124 -3.43 -65.02 16.64
N THR A 125 -3.70 -63.71 16.70
CA THR A 125 -2.79 -62.76 17.36
C THR A 125 -3.30 -62.43 18.75
N LEU A 126 -2.45 -62.63 19.76
CA LEU A 126 -2.67 -62.35 21.17
C LEU A 126 -3.17 -60.90 21.39
N GLY A 127 -4.49 -60.73 21.47
CA GLY A 127 -5.12 -59.43 21.72
C GLY A 127 -6.53 -59.27 21.16
N GLY A 128 -7.44 -60.24 21.37
CA GLY A 128 -8.89 -60.01 21.48
C GLY A 128 -9.64 -59.17 20.43
N ASN A 129 -9.35 -59.30 19.13
CA ASN A 129 -10.28 -58.86 18.07
C ASN A 129 -10.03 -59.69 16.80
N ARG A 130 -11.04 -60.43 16.30
CA ARG A 130 -10.96 -61.19 15.04
C ARG A 130 -11.44 -60.28 13.90
N THR A 131 -10.62 -60.09 12.88
CA THR A 131 -11.02 -59.48 11.61
C THR A 131 -10.56 -60.39 10.49
N CYS A 132 -11.49 -61.10 9.84
CA CYS A 132 -11.17 -61.97 8.71
C CYS A 132 -11.35 -61.17 7.41
N ALA A 133 -10.26 -60.94 6.67
CA ALA A 133 -10.28 -60.27 5.37
C ALA A 133 -10.40 -61.32 4.25
N PHE A 134 -11.44 -61.23 3.43
CA PHE A 134 -11.59 -62.05 2.22
C PHE A 134 -10.57 -61.59 1.14
N PRO A 135 -9.78 -62.50 0.52
CA PRO A 135 -8.98 -62.13 -0.64
C PRO A 135 -9.87 -61.92 -1.88
N GLN A 136 -9.52 -60.93 -2.69
CA GLN A 136 -10.22 -60.58 -3.93
C GLN A 136 -10.22 -61.74 -4.92
N MET A 137 -11.38 -62.35 -5.16
CA MET A 137 -11.62 -63.19 -6.34
C MET A 137 -12.38 -62.38 -7.41
N PRO A 138 -12.00 -62.43 -8.69
CA PRO A 138 -12.84 -61.96 -9.78
C PRO A 138 -13.87 -63.04 -10.10
N GLY A 139 -14.97 -63.06 -9.35
CA GLY A 139 -16.06 -64.02 -9.52
C GLY A 139 -17.37 -63.48 -8.97
N HIS A 140 -18.41 -63.46 -9.80
CA HIS A 140 -19.74 -62.98 -9.45
C HIS A 140 -20.46 -64.00 -8.55
N LEU A 141 -20.52 -63.75 -7.24
CA LEU A 141 -21.35 -64.52 -6.31
C LEU A 141 -22.83 -64.24 -6.60
N THR A 142 -23.45 -65.05 -7.46
CA THR A 142 -24.91 -65.09 -7.60
C THR A 142 -25.46 -66.04 -6.54
N MET A 143 -26.12 -65.50 -5.52
CA MET A 143 -26.85 -66.35 -4.58
C MET A 143 -28.17 -66.81 -5.22
N PRO A 144 -28.52 -68.11 -5.16
CA PRO A 144 -29.79 -68.58 -5.65
C PRO A 144 -30.93 -67.98 -4.80
N ALA A 145 -31.74 -67.11 -5.39
CA ALA A 145 -32.90 -66.49 -4.74
C ALA A 145 -33.96 -67.51 -4.23
N HIS A 146 -33.84 -68.77 -4.62
CA HIS A 146 -34.77 -69.85 -4.27
C HIS A 146 -34.47 -70.55 -2.93
N SER A 147 -33.40 -70.18 -2.22
CA SER A 147 -33.01 -70.82 -0.96
C SER A 147 -32.97 -69.88 0.26
N MET A 148 -33.42 -68.63 0.12
CA MET A 148 -33.49 -67.69 1.24
C MET A 148 -34.87 -67.75 1.92
N LEU A 149 -34.87 -68.05 3.23
CA LEU A 149 -36.06 -68.04 4.07
C LEU A 149 -36.19 -66.66 4.74
N ASP A 150 -37.35 -66.00 4.57
CA ASP A 150 -37.71 -64.84 5.40
C ASP A 150 -37.99 -65.30 6.82
N ILE A 151 -37.07 -65.01 7.72
CA ILE A 151 -37.16 -65.43 9.12
C ILE A 151 -37.68 -64.30 10.02
N GLY A 152 -37.88 -63.08 9.52
CA GLY A 152 -38.39 -61.95 10.30
C GLY A 152 -38.18 -60.58 9.64
N ARG A 153 -38.77 -59.56 10.24
CA ARG A 153 -38.57 -58.15 9.86
C ARG A 153 -37.52 -57.49 10.73
N LEU A 154 -36.66 -56.70 10.11
CA LEU A 154 -35.76 -55.81 10.82
C LEU A 154 -36.24 -54.36 10.63
N THR A 155 -36.65 -53.73 11.72
CA THR A 155 -36.93 -52.29 11.76
C THR A 155 -35.62 -51.57 12.09
N LEU A 156 -35.11 -50.79 11.16
CA LEU A 156 -33.93 -49.96 11.39
C LEU A 156 -34.38 -48.52 11.68
N ILE A 157 -34.02 -48.02 12.86
CA ILE A 157 -34.25 -46.63 13.29
C ILE A 157 -33.19 -45.76 12.63
N GLY A 158 -33.61 -44.69 11.96
CA GLY A 158 -32.71 -43.76 11.26
C GLY A 158 -33.39 -42.99 10.13
N PRO A 159 -32.64 -42.13 9.42
CA PRO A 159 -33.14 -41.34 8.29
C PRO A 159 -33.42 -42.19 7.03
N ALA A 160 -34.43 -41.85 6.23
CA ALA A 160 -34.92 -42.65 5.08
C ALA A 160 -35.25 -41.79 3.84
N PRO A 161 -35.07 -42.25 2.58
CA PRO A 161 -34.09 -43.20 2.04
C PRO A 161 -32.95 -42.54 1.22
N LEU A 162 -31.83 -43.26 1.16
CA LEU A 162 -30.52 -42.99 0.57
C LEU A 162 -30.45 -42.86 -0.97
N ASP A 163 -31.55 -42.59 -1.67
CA ASP A 163 -31.46 -42.29 -3.09
C ASP A 163 -30.92 -40.86 -3.23
N HIS A 164 -29.65 -40.73 -3.64
CA HIS A 164 -28.88 -39.49 -3.87
C HIS A 164 -29.56 -38.41 -4.74
N VAL A 165 -30.82 -38.59 -5.15
CA VAL A 165 -31.55 -37.74 -6.10
C VAL A 165 -32.65 -36.91 -5.43
N ARG A 166 -33.03 -37.18 -4.18
CA ARG A 166 -34.20 -36.50 -3.55
C ARG A 166 -33.95 -35.66 -2.31
N THR A 167 -32.77 -35.70 -1.70
CA THR A 167 -32.45 -34.88 -0.51
C THR A 167 -31.16 -34.09 -0.70
N ASP A 168 -31.07 -33.36 -1.81
CA ASP A 168 -30.02 -32.36 -2.03
C ASP A 168 -30.42 -31.08 -1.29
N HIS A 169 -29.75 -30.82 -0.18
CA HIS A 169 -29.92 -29.58 0.56
C HIS A 169 -28.89 -28.56 0.10
N THR A 170 -29.25 -27.28 0.16
CA THR A 170 -28.33 -26.20 -0.22
C THR A 170 -28.23 -25.19 0.92
N CYS A 171 -27.01 -24.93 1.38
CA CYS A 171 -26.71 -23.85 2.32
C CYS A 171 -25.75 -22.86 1.67
N VAL A 172 -25.72 -21.63 2.19
CA VAL A 172 -24.81 -20.57 1.74
C VAL A 172 -23.83 -20.26 2.85
N SER A 173 -22.54 -20.26 2.54
CA SER A 173 -21.50 -19.94 3.52
C SER A 173 -21.68 -18.51 4.06
N GLY A 174 -21.45 -18.31 5.36
CA GLY A 174 -21.69 -17.06 6.07
C GLY A 174 -23.15 -16.78 6.44
N GLN A 175 -24.10 -17.64 6.08
CA GLN A 175 -25.52 -17.42 6.32
C GLN A 175 -26.10 -18.43 7.33
N PRO A 176 -27.21 -18.10 8.01
CA PRO A 176 -27.98 -19.10 8.74
C PRO A 176 -28.45 -20.16 7.75
N CYS A 177 -28.30 -21.43 8.10
CA CYS A 177 -28.90 -22.51 7.36
C CYS A 177 -29.88 -23.25 8.26
N THR A 178 -30.99 -23.74 7.70
CA THR A 178 -31.87 -24.71 8.35
C THR A 178 -32.29 -25.69 7.28
N ILE A 179 -32.15 -26.99 7.57
CA ILE A 179 -32.59 -28.04 6.66
C ILE A 179 -33.89 -28.60 7.19
N ASP A 180 -34.96 -28.44 6.43
CA ASP A 180 -36.26 -29.04 6.72
C ASP A 180 -36.46 -30.34 5.92
N GLY A 181 -37.40 -31.16 6.38
CA GLY A 181 -37.84 -32.35 5.65
C GLY A 181 -36.89 -33.53 5.77
N ILE A 182 -36.20 -33.69 6.91
CA ILE A 182 -35.41 -34.90 7.19
C ILE A 182 -36.36 -36.06 7.48
N GLU A 183 -36.69 -36.83 6.46
CA GLU A 183 -37.53 -38.01 6.62
C GLU A 183 -36.77 -39.17 7.26
N GLY A 184 -37.45 -39.98 8.07
CA GLY A 184 -36.85 -41.11 8.75
C GLY A 184 -37.81 -41.83 9.67
N LEU A 185 -37.40 -43.01 10.10
CA LEU A 185 -38.17 -43.86 11.00
C LEU A 185 -37.67 -43.69 12.44
N HIS A 186 -38.58 -43.32 13.34
CA HIS A 186 -38.32 -43.11 14.77
C HIS A 186 -37.21 -42.09 15.09
N LEU A 187 -37.08 -41.04 14.26
CA LEU A 187 -36.21 -39.91 14.54
C LEU A 187 -36.67 -39.17 15.80
N THR A 188 -35.71 -38.76 16.63
CA THR A 188 -35.96 -38.04 17.88
C THR A 188 -35.22 -36.71 17.90
N ALA A 189 -35.65 -35.77 18.76
CA ALA A 189 -34.95 -34.50 18.96
C ALA A 189 -33.57 -34.64 19.63
N GLN A 190 -33.21 -35.85 20.09
CA GLN A 190 -31.87 -36.13 20.64
C GLN A 190 -30.88 -36.51 19.54
N ASP A 191 -31.37 -36.92 18.37
CA ASP A 191 -30.53 -37.32 17.26
C ASP A 191 -29.77 -36.12 16.71
N ARG A 192 -28.54 -36.38 16.27
CA ARG A 192 -27.62 -35.36 15.78
C ARG A 192 -27.28 -35.60 14.33
N MET A 193 -26.97 -34.50 13.65
CA MET A 193 -26.50 -34.49 12.28
C MET A 193 -25.13 -33.83 12.24
N ALA A 194 -24.21 -34.40 11.47
CA ALA A 194 -22.93 -33.82 11.16
C ALA A 194 -22.81 -33.55 9.66
N VAL A 195 -22.10 -32.50 9.30
CA VAL A 195 -21.64 -32.30 7.92
C VAL A 195 -20.22 -32.83 7.84
N LEU A 196 -19.99 -33.80 6.95
CA LEU A 196 -18.70 -34.46 6.74
C LEU A 196 -18.39 -34.57 5.25
N ASP A 197 -17.12 -34.65 4.89
CA ASP A 197 -16.72 -35.06 3.53
C ASP A 197 -17.11 -36.52 3.27
N THR A 198 -17.00 -37.36 4.31
CA THR A 198 -17.42 -38.77 4.30
C THR A 198 -17.91 -39.19 5.68
N CYS A 199 -19.10 -39.80 5.76
CA CYS A 199 -19.66 -40.28 7.01
C CYS A 199 -18.79 -41.37 7.67
N GLY A 200 -18.59 -41.27 8.98
CA GLY A 200 -17.83 -42.23 9.79
C GLY A 200 -16.30 -42.11 9.68
N ASP A 201 -15.77 -41.13 8.95
CA ASP A 201 -14.33 -40.88 8.90
C ASP A 201 -13.81 -40.27 10.21
N GLN A 202 -12.53 -40.51 10.54
CA GLN A 202 -11.87 -40.06 11.78
C GLN A 202 -11.57 -38.56 11.81
N ALA A 203 -12.03 -37.81 10.80
CA ALA A 203 -11.91 -36.36 10.77
C ALA A 203 -12.71 -35.72 11.91
N LEU A 204 -12.46 -34.45 12.24
CA LEU A 204 -13.41 -33.74 13.11
C LEU A 204 -14.66 -33.40 12.29
N PRO A 205 -15.87 -33.46 12.89
CA PRO A 205 -17.06 -32.96 12.24
C PRO A 205 -16.86 -31.53 11.77
N LEU A 206 -17.06 -31.26 10.47
CA LEU A 206 -17.01 -29.86 9.97
C LEU A 206 -18.08 -29.02 10.66
N LEU A 207 -19.20 -29.65 10.98
CA LEU A 207 -20.34 -29.01 11.63
C LEU A 207 -21.16 -30.05 12.40
N LEU A 208 -21.66 -29.66 13.56
CA LEU A 208 -22.60 -30.45 14.37
C LEU A 208 -23.92 -29.68 14.49
N GLY A 209 -25.02 -30.33 14.13
CA GLY A 209 -26.39 -29.83 14.26
C GLY A 209 -27.23 -30.83 15.05
N HIS A 210 -28.30 -30.33 15.65
CA HIS A 210 -29.27 -31.13 16.39
C HIS A 210 -30.61 -31.14 15.63
N LEU A 211 -31.32 -32.27 15.72
CA LEU A 211 -32.68 -32.33 15.17
C LEU A 211 -33.63 -31.51 16.06
N ALA A 212 -34.17 -30.45 15.49
CA ALA A 212 -35.25 -29.67 16.07
C ALA A 212 -36.58 -30.17 15.50
N ASN A 213 -37.49 -30.55 16.41
CA ASN A 213 -38.86 -30.91 16.05
C ASN A 213 -39.68 -29.64 15.82
N ALA A 214 -39.99 -29.32 14.57
CA ALA A 214 -41.02 -28.33 14.24
C ALA A 214 -42.40 -29.02 14.21
N PRO A 215 -43.51 -28.28 14.43
CA PRO A 215 -44.87 -28.84 14.48
C PRO A 215 -45.26 -29.65 13.23
N ASP A 216 -44.65 -29.33 12.08
CA ASP A 216 -45.01 -29.86 10.77
C ASP A 216 -43.85 -30.56 10.03
N SER A 217 -42.61 -30.57 10.58
CA SER A 217 -41.44 -31.22 9.97
C SER A 217 -40.27 -31.44 10.95
N THR A 218 -39.47 -32.47 10.68
CA THR A 218 -38.13 -32.68 11.26
C THR A 218 -37.14 -31.76 10.57
N SER A 219 -36.51 -30.87 11.33
CA SER A 219 -35.53 -29.90 10.84
C SER A 219 -34.20 -30.04 11.55
N VAL A 220 -33.09 -29.76 10.86
CA VAL A 220 -31.76 -29.68 11.45
C VAL A 220 -31.42 -28.21 11.60
N THR A 221 -31.14 -27.82 12.84
CA THR A 221 -30.60 -26.51 13.18
C THR A 221 -29.20 -26.66 13.75
N TRP A 222 -28.31 -25.77 13.34
CA TRP A 222 -26.94 -25.74 13.83
C TRP A 222 -26.79 -24.78 14.99
N ASP A 223 -25.92 -25.12 15.93
CA ASP A 223 -25.76 -24.37 17.18
C ASP A 223 -25.19 -22.95 16.95
N SER A 224 -24.62 -22.69 15.78
CA SER A 224 -24.18 -21.35 15.36
C SER A 224 -25.27 -20.63 14.54
N ASN A 225 -25.43 -19.33 14.79
CA ASN A 225 -26.35 -18.49 14.02
C ASN A 225 -26.00 -18.41 12.51
N PHE A 226 -24.78 -18.79 12.12
CA PHE A 226 -24.27 -18.73 10.75
C PHE A 226 -23.37 -19.93 10.49
N LEU A 227 -23.37 -20.43 9.26
CA LEU A 227 -22.55 -21.55 8.82
C LEU A 227 -21.41 -21.05 7.93
N VAL A 228 -20.15 -21.26 8.32
CA VAL A 228 -18.97 -20.92 7.51
C VAL A 228 -18.19 -22.18 7.13
N ALA A 229 -18.21 -22.54 5.85
CA ALA A 229 -17.43 -23.63 5.27
C ALA A 229 -17.01 -23.30 3.83
N SER A 230 -16.07 -24.05 3.26
CA SER A 230 -15.74 -23.93 1.83
C SER A 230 -16.93 -24.35 0.97
N GLY A 231 -17.04 -23.77 -0.22
CA GLY A 231 -18.00 -24.24 -1.21
C GLY A 231 -17.68 -25.67 -1.63
N GLY A 232 -18.71 -26.47 -1.90
CA GLY A 232 -18.53 -27.88 -2.26
C GLY A 232 -19.76 -28.73 -2.00
N VAL A 233 -19.62 -30.03 -2.20
CA VAL A 233 -20.66 -31.02 -1.87
C VAL A 233 -20.17 -31.85 -0.69
N TYR A 234 -20.96 -31.86 0.37
CA TYR A 234 -20.70 -32.57 1.61
C TYR A 234 -21.77 -33.64 1.83
N GLN A 235 -21.48 -34.57 2.73
CA GLN A 235 -22.43 -35.57 3.20
C GLN A 235 -23.08 -35.10 4.50
N LEU A 236 -24.40 -35.25 4.58
CA LEU A 236 -25.13 -35.15 5.83
C LEU A 236 -25.09 -36.52 6.51
N CYS A 237 -24.53 -36.57 7.71
CA CYS A 237 -24.29 -37.81 8.43
C CYS A 237 -25.07 -37.80 9.74
N TRP A 238 -25.71 -38.91 10.08
CA TRP A 238 -26.61 -39.02 11.21
C TRP A 238 -26.03 -39.91 12.31
N CYS A 239 -26.33 -39.53 13.55
CA CYS A 239 -26.06 -40.31 14.75
C CYS A 239 -27.27 -40.24 15.69
N SER A 240 -27.68 -41.38 16.24
CA SER A 240 -28.80 -41.45 17.17
C SER A 240 -28.46 -40.87 18.53
N GLY A 241 -29.37 -40.06 19.09
CA GLY A 241 -29.19 -39.37 20.36
C GLY A 241 -29.11 -40.27 21.59
N VAL A 242 -29.41 -41.56 21.41
CA VAL A 242 -29.24 -42.60 22.43
C VAL A 242 -27.76 -42.94 22.63
N PHE A 243 -26.92 -42.65 21.63
CA PHE A 243 -25.47 -42.82 21.67
C PHE A 243 -24.75 -41.48 21.84
N GLY A 244 -23.52 -41.53 22.33
CA GLY A 244 -22.72 -40.32 22.56
C GLY A 244 -22.19 -39.71 21.27
N CYS A 245 -23.03 -39.00 20.51
CA CYS A 245 -22.68 -38.39 19.22
C CYS A 245 -21.76 -37.16 19.39
N SER A 246 -20.45 -37.38 19.43
CA SER A 246 -19.45 -36.34 19.71
C SER A 246 -18.25 -36.33 18.76
N LEU A 247 -17.91 -37.47 18.18
CA LEU A 247 -16.81 -37.65 17.23
C LEU A 247 -17.37 -37.94 15.83
N ALA A 248 -16.65 -37.63 14.76
CA ALA A 248 -17.17 -37.90 13.40
C ALA A 248 -17.34 -39.41 13.12
N GLU A 249 -16.54 -40.25 13.77
CA GLU A 249 -16.68 -41.70 13.72
C GLU A 249 -18.03 -42.19 14.27
N ASP A 250 -18.74 -41.40 15.07
CA ASP A 250 -20.09 -41.71 15.57
C ASP A 250 -21.16 -41.50 14.47
N PHE A 251 -20.88 -40.67 13.46
CA PHE A 251 -21.83 -40.29 12.41
C PHE A 251 -21.64 -41.18 11.16
N GLN A 252 -21.99 -42.45 11.29
CA GLN A 252 -21.71 -43.48 10.27
C GLN A 252 -22.80 -43.63 9.19
N VAL A 253 -23.95 -42.99 9.39
CA VAL A 253 -25.12 -43.16 8.51
C VAL A 253 -25.26 -41.94 7.62
N GLN A 254 -25.17 -42.11 6.31
CA GLN A 254 -25.48 -41.03 5.38
C GLN A 254 -26.99 -40.78 5.35
N ALA A 255 -27.39 -39.52 5.49
CA ALA A 255 -28.77 -39.07 5.51
C ALA A 255 -29.14 -38.21 4.29
N GLY A 256 -28.14 -37.68 3.58
CA GLY A 256 -28.33 -36.84 2.39
C GLY A 256 -27.03 -36.20 1.92
N ALA A 257 -27.15 -35.30 0.95
CA ALA A 257 -26.05 -34.45 0.48
C ALA A 257 -26.34 -32.98 0.80
N LEU A 258 -25.29 -32.24 1.12
CA LEU A 258 -25.35 -30.80 1.34
C LEU A 258 -24.44 -30.09 0.34
N THR A 259 -25.03 -29.31 -0.54
CA THR A 259 -24.29 -28.37 -1.38
C THR A 259 -24.07 -27.07 -0.62
N MET A 260 -22.81 -26.73 -0.38
CA MET A 260 -22.39 -25.43 0.16
C MET A 260 -22.07 -24.47 -0.99
N ILE A 261 -22.82 -23.39 -1.07
CA ILE A 261 -22.52 -22.26 -1.97
C ILE A 261 -21.49 -21.36 -1.29
N GLY A 262 -20.43 -21.02 -2.02
CA GLY A 262 -19.41 -20.10 -1.55
C GLY A 262 -18.02 -20.37 -2.12
N PRO A 263 -17.01 -19.63 -1.65
CA PRO A 263 -15.62 -19.76 -2.08
C PRO A 263 -15.03 -21.15 -1.85
N ALA A 264 -14.33 -21.69 -2.85
CA ALA A 264 -13.66 -22.98 -2.75
C ALA A 264 -12.36 -23.01 -3.57
N PRO A 265 -11.17 -23.15 -2.95
CA PRO A 265 -10.92 -23.21 -1.51
C PRO A 265 -11.07 -21.84 -0.81
N MET A 266 -11.08 -21.78 0.53
CA MET A 266 -11.20 -20.52 1.30
C MET A 266 -9.87 -19.73 1.44
N GLN A 267 -8.83 -20.14 0.72
CA GLN A 267 -7.47 -19.59 0.82
C GLN A 267 -6.94 -19.14 -0.54
N GLN A 268 -7.72 -18.32 -1.24
CA GLN A 268 -7.39 -17.84 -2.58
C GLN A 268 -6.61 -16.53 -2.52
N HIS A 269 -5.36 -16.60 -2.02
CA HIS A 269 -4.54 -15.41 -1.76
C HIS A 269 -4.18 -14.64 -3.02
N ARG A 270 -4.07 -13.32 -2.90
CA ARG A 270 -3.65 -12.42 -3.98
C ARG A 270 -2.68 -11.35 -3.47
N THR A 271 -1.88 -10.82 -4.38
CA THR A 271 -0.94 -9.74 -4.11
C THR A 271 -1.18 -8.58 -5.07
N CYS A 272 -1.25 -7.36 -4.55
CA CYS A 272 -1.32 -6.12 -5.32
C CYS A 272 -0.15 -5.21 -4.95
N VAL A 273 0.16 -4.25 -5.83
CA VAL A 273 1.07 -3.14 -5.54
C VAL A 273 0.24 -1.88 -5.35
N SER A 274 0.45 -1.17 -4.24
CA SER A 274 -0.22 0.11 -4.03
C SER A 274 0.14 1.09 -5.13
N GLY A 275 -0.83 1.90 -5.54
CA GLY A 275 -0.62 2.87 -6.58
C GLY A 275 -0.61 2.33 -8.01
N GLN A 276 -0.90 1.04 -8.16
CA GLN A 276 -1.09 0.43 -9.47
C GLN A 276 -2.50 -0.10 -9.60
N TYR A 277 -2.96 -0.17 -10.85
CA TYR A 277 -4.22 -0.82 -11.16
C TYR A 277 -4.07 -2.32 -10.88
N CYS A 278 -4.94 -2.85 -10.02
CA CYS A 278 -4.91 -4.24 -9.60
C CYS A 278 -6.27 -4.90 -9.84
N VAL A 279 -6.30 -5.83 -10.78
CA VAL A 279 -7.46 -6.69 -11.03
C VAL A 279 -7.14 -8.06 -10.48
N LEU A 280 -8.01 -8.57 -9.61
CA LEU A 280 -7.81 -9.87 -9.00
C LEU A 280 -8.57 -10.91 -9.82
N GLU A 281 -7.87 -11.89 -10.37
CA GLU A 281 -8.44 -12.94 -11.23
C GLU A 281 -8.15 -14.34 -10.69
N GLY A 282 -8.77 -15.36 -11.30
CA GLY A 282 -8.55 -16.77 -11.00
C GLY A 282 -9.21 -17.23 -9.69
N PHE A 283 -10.29 -16.59 -9.27
CA PHE A 283 -11.07 -17.06 -8.13
C PHE A 283 -12.01 -18.20 -8.52
N ASP A 284 -12.24 -19.10 -7.57
CA ASP A 284 -13.15 -20.23 -7.66
C ASP A 284 -14.23 -20.09 -6.57
N VAL A 285 -15.46 -19.91 -7.00
CA VAL A 285 -16.64 -19.82 -6.14
C VAL A 285 -17.66 -20.82 -6.66
N VAL A 286 -18.16 -21.70 -5.77
CA VAL A 286 -19.18 -22.69 -6.11
C VAL A 286 -20.53 -22.00 -6.21
N LEU A 287 -21.18 -22.16 -7.36
CA LEU A 287 -22.49 -21.56 -7.69
C LEU A 287 -22.51 -20.02 -7.46
N PRO A 288 -21.63 -19.25 -8.13
CA PRO A 288 -21.54 -17.82 -7.93
C PRO A 288 -22.79 -17.11 -8.47
N THR A 289 -23.21 -16.05 -7.80
CA THR A 289 -24.26 -15.16 -8.32
C THR A 289 -23.64 -13.88 -8.89
N ASN A 290 -24.33 -13.24 -9.83
CA ASN A 290 -23.93 -11.94 -10.39
C ASN A 290 -24.01 -10.77 -9.39
N SER A 291 -24.55 -11.03 -8.20
CA SER A 291 -24.68 -10.07 -7.10
C SER A 291 -23.72 -10.36 -5.95
N ASP A 292 -22.94 -11.44 -6.03
CA ASP A 292 -21.95 -11.77 -5.00
C ASP A 292 -20.97 -10.60 -4.84
N SER A 293 -20.70 -10.23 -3.60
CA SER A 293 -19.90 -9.06 -3.28
C SER A 293 -18.70 -9.48 -2.44
N VAL A 294 -17.59 -8.78 -2.65
CA VAL A 294 -16.37 -8.95 -1.87
C VAL A 294 -15.97 -7.61 -1.30
N ILE A 295 -15.66 -7.59 -0.01
CA ILE A 295 -15.14 -6.44 0.71
C ILE A 295 -13.72 -6.72 1.20
N VAL A 296 -12.88 -5.70 1.25
CA VAL A 296 -11.56 -5.76 1.90
C VAL A 296 -11.69 -5.36 3.37
N LEU A 297 -11.32 -6.24 4.30
CA LEU A 297 -11.37 -6.00 5.74
C LEU A 297 -10.09 -6.47 6.44
N GLN A 298 -9.87 -5.98 7.66
CA GLN A 298 -8.88 -6.56 8.58
C GLN A 298 -9.36 -7.92 9.07
N THR A 299 -10.61 -8.04 9.51
CA THR A 299 -11.23 -9.30 9.94
C THR A 299 -12.61 -9.41 9.28
N CYS A 300 -12.93 -10.56 8.68
CA CYS A 300 -14.23 -10.78 8.06
C CYS A 300 -15.35 -10.80 9.13
N GLY A 301 -16.45 -10.09 8.89
CA GLY A 301 -17.60 -10.04 9.79
C GLY A 301 -17.48 -9.03 10.95
N GLU A 302 -16.35 -8.32 11.07
CA GLU A 302 -16.15 -7.32 12.11
C GLU A 302 -16.16 -5.90 11.54
N VAL A 303 -16.73 -4.96 12.30
CA VAL A 303 -16.58 -3.53 12.03
C VAL A 303 -15.31 -3.08 12.75
N SER A 304 -14.29 -2.69 12.00
CA SER A 304 -13.08 -2.17 12.59
C SER A 304 -13.34 -0.81 13.25
N SER A 305 -13.03 -0.70 14.54
CA SER A 305 -13.36 0.46 15.39
C SER A 305 -12.19 1.46 15.54
N GLY A 306 -11.21 1.45 14.62
CA GLY A 306 -9.99 2.24 14.70
C GLY A 306 -9.76 3.09 13.47
N GLN A 307 -8.82 4.04 13.55
CA GLN A 307 -8.38 4.86 12.42
C GLN A 307 -7.74 3.95 11.36
N GLU A 308 -8.57 3.56 10.39
CA GLU A 308 -8.32 2.44 9.50
C GLU A 308 -7.19 2.67 8.50
N PRO A 309 -6.43 1.62 8.12
CA PRO A 309 -5.63 1.62 6.91
C PRO A 309 -6.50 1.92 5.68
N SER A 310 -5.97 2.70 4.74
CA SER A 310 -6.63 3.37 3.60
C SER A 310 -7.51 2.49 2.67
N MET A 311 -7.53 1.17 2.85
CA MET A 311 -8.25 0.20 2.01
C MET A 311 -9.38 -0.58 2.67
N SER A 312 -9.59 -0.43 3.98
CA SER A 312 -10.69 -1.17 4.57
C SER A 312 -12.03 -0.64 4.08
N HIS A 313 -12.97 -1.56 3.82
CA HIS A 313 -14.31 -1.29 3.30
C HIS A 313 -14.41 -1.04 1.79
N ALA A 314 -13.37 -1.27 1.00
CA ALA A 314 -13.50 -1.31 -0.46
C ALA A 314 -14.39 -2.51 -0.86
N VAL A 315 -15.55 -2.25 -1.46
CA VAL A 315 -16.51 -3.28 -1.91
C VAL A 315 -16.50 -3.37 -3.43
N ALA A 316 -16.47 -4.59 -3.97
CA ALA A 316 -16.62 -4.87 -5.38
C ALA A 316 -17.56 -6.06 -5.61
N THR A 317 -18.27 -6.06 -6.74
CA THR A 317 -19.07 -7.21 -7.18
C THR A 317 -18.18 -8.22 -7.88
N LEU A 318 -18.40 -9.50 -7.58
CA LEU A 318 -17.76 -10.61 -8.25
C LEU A 318 -18.31 -10.74 -9.69
N SER A 319 -17.45 -11.08 -10.65
CA SER A 319 -17.90 -11.33 -12.03
C SER A 319 -18.89 -12.49 -12.11
N THR A 320 -19.67 -12.55 -13.20
CA THR A 320 -20.73 -13.57 -13.39
C THR A 320 -20.25 -15.02 -13.33
N ASN A 321 -18.96 -15.26 -13.55
CA ASN A 321 -18.31 -16.58 -13.48
C ASN A 321 -17.57 -16.81 -12.14
N GLY A 322 -17.67 -15.89 -11.18
CA GLY A 322 -17.05 -16.03 -9.87
C GLY A 322 -15.53 -15.76 -9.85
N SER A 323 -14.92 -15.39 -10.98
CA SER A 323 -13.46 -15.50 -11.15
C SER A 323 -12.67 -14.19 -11.09
N ARG A 324 -13.34 -13.03 -11.15
CA ARG A 324 -12.69 -11.72 -11.28
C ARG A 324 -13.32 -10.70 -10.33
N ILE A 325 -12.47 -9.94 -9.66
CA ILE A 325 -12.83 -8.84 -8.77
C ILE A 325 -12.05 -7.59 -9.21
N ASP A 326 -12.77 -6.49 -9.34
CA ASP A 326 -12.23 -5.20 -9.79
C ASP A 326 -12.69 -4.11 -8.82
N PHE A 327 -11.77 -3.64 -7.97
CA PHE A 327 -12.05 -2.57 -7.01
C PHE A 327 -11.80 -1.16 -7.60
N GLY A 328 -11.52 -1.06 -8.91
CA GLY A 328 -11.21 0.21 -9.56
C GLY A 328 -9.97 0.88 -8.97
N ASP A 329 -10.10 2.17 -8.65
CA ASP A 329 -9.00 3.02 -8.20
C ASP A 329 -8.71 2.91 -6.69
N ALA A 330 -9.43 2.06 -5.96
CA ALA A 330 -9.30 1.93 -4.50
C ALA A 330 -7.84 1.67 -4.08
N PHE A 331 -7.09 0.88 -4.85
CA PHE A 331 -5.71 0.50 -4.56
C PHE A 331 -4.69 1.64 -4.66
N PHE A 332 -5.06 2.82 -5.19
CA PHE A 332 -4.08 3.85 -5.49
C PHE A 332 -3.44 4.49 -4.25
N THR A 333 -4.21 4.58 -3.15
CA THR A 333 -3.75 5.20 -1.89
C THR A 333 -3.65 4.19 -0.75
N ALA A 334 -3.67 2.89 -1.04
CA ALA A 334 -3.64 1.83 -0.06
C ALA A 334 -2.36 1.86 0.79
N SER A 335 -2.43 1.63 2.10
CA SER A 335 -1.22 1.34 2.88
C SER A 335 -0.76 -0.09 2.63
N GLY A 336 0.55 -0.31 2.54
CA GLY A 336 1.11 -1.67 2.47
C GLY A 336 0.76 -2.47 3.71
N SER A 337 0.07 -3.61 3.55
CA SER A 337 -0.34 -4.47 4.65
C SER A 337 -0.91 -5.79 4.12
N GLU A 338 -1.26 -6.69 5.02
CA GLU A 338 -2.06 -7.87 4.74
C GLU A 338 -3.52 -7.63 5.15
N TYR A 339 -4.42 -7.82 4.20
CA TYR A 339 -5.87 -7.68 4.37
C TYR A 339 -6.56 -9.01 4.08
N ARG A 340 -7.85 -9.09 4.39
CA ARG A 340 -8.70 -10.24 4.05
C ARG A 340 -9.71 -9.84 2.99
N LEU A 341 -9.85 -10.70 1.99
CA LEU A 341 -10.96 -10.66 1.05
C LEU A 341 -12.13 -11.40 1.69
N CYS A 342 -13.21 -10.68 1.99
CA CYS A 342 -14.37 -11.21 2.67
C CYS A 342 -15.54 -11.25 1.71
N TRP A 343 -16.16 -12.40 1.56
CA TRP A 343 -17.23 -12.67 0.60
C TRP A 343 -18.60 -12.65 1.27
N CYS A 344 -19.59 -12.18 0.53
CA CYS A 344 -21.01 -12.24 0.84
C CYS A 344 -21.78 -12.62 -0.43
N SER A 345 -22.70 -13.57 -0.31
CA SER A 345 -23.55 -13.95 -1.43
C SER A 345 -24.57 -12.86 -1.74
N GLY A 346 -24.75 -12.54 -3.01
CA GLY A 346 -25.62 -11.46 -3.46
C GLY A 346 -27.11 -11.70 -3.27
N ASN A 347 -27.50 -12.94 -2.98
CA ASN A 347 -28.88 -13.27 -2.57
C ASN A 347 -29.19 -12.77 -1.15
N PHE A 348 -28.19 -12.29 -0.42
CA PHE A 348 -28.31 -11.74 0.92
C PHE A 348 -27.95 -10.24 0.89
N GLY A 349 -28.45 -9.49 1.88
CA GLY A 349 -28.13 -8.08 1.99
C GLY A 349 -26.67 -7.87 2.37
N CYS A 350 -25.79 -7.63 1.39
CA CYS A 350 -24.36 -7.36 1.61
C CYS A 350 -24.11 -5.86 1.85
N ASN A 351 -24.67 -5.31 2.94
CA ASN A 351 -24.73 -3.85 3.15
C ASN A 351 -23.75 -3.34 4.21
N SER A 352 -23.22 -4.22 5.05
CA SER A 352 -22.35 -3.87 6.17
C SER A 352 -21.19 -4.88 6.30
N PRO A 353 -20.05 -4.50 6.92
CA PRO A 353 -18.94 -5.42 7.16
C PRO A 353 -19.33 -6.71 7.88
N ALA A 354 -20.35 -6.63 8.75
CA ALA A 354 -20.89 -7.78 9.49
C ALA A 354 -21.57 -8.84 8.61
N ASP A 355 -21.92 -8.49 7.36
CA ASP A 355 -22.52 -9.41 6.39
C ASP A 355 -21.45 -10.25 5.67
N PHE A 356 -20.20 -9.79 5.64
CA PHE A 356 -19.09 -10.44 4.94
C PHE A 356 -18.27 -11.33 5.87
N ARG A 357 -18.84 -12.47 6.26
CA ARG A 357 -18.27 -13.38 7.29
C ARG A 357 -17.32 -14.43 6.72
N VAL A 358 -17.35 -14.65 5.41
CA VAL A 358 -16.60 -15.74 4.77
C VAL A 358 -15.30 -15.21 4.22
N GLN A 359 -14.17 -15.77 4.67
CA GLN A 359 -12.87 -15.42 4.10
C GLN A 359 -12.68 -16.14 2.75
N LEU A 360 -12.54 -15.37 1.68
CA LEU A 360 -12.19 -15.83 0.34
C LEU A 360 -10.68 -16.08 0.21
N GLY A 361 -9.87 -15.20 0.81
CA GLY A 361 -8.42 -15.27 0.76
C GLY A 361 -7.75 -14.10 1.47
N LEU A 362 -6.42 -14.12 1.50
CA LEU A 362 -5.61 -12.99 1.97
C LEU A 362 -5.24 -12.10 0.78
N LEU A 363 -5.29 -10.79 0.99
CA LEU A 363 -4.83 -9.79 0.04
C LEU A 363 -3.59 -9.11 0.62
N LYS A 364 -2.43 -9.40 0.05
CA LYS A 364 -1.18 -8.73 0.37
C LYS A 364 -1.03 -7.49 -0.51
N ILE A 365 -1.03 -6.30 0.09
CA ILE A 365 -0.73 -5.06 -0.63
C ILE A 365 0.71 -4.68 -0.34
N MET A 366 1.54 -4.67 -1.38
CA MET A 366 2.91 -4.17 -1.30
C MET A 366 2.92 -2.65 -1.44
N GLY A 367 3.64 -1.97 -0.56
CA GLY A 367 3.68 -0.51 -0.52
C GLY A 367 4.18 0.04 0.79
N MET A 368 4.34 1.36 0.84
CA MET A 368 4.75 2.05 2.06
C MET A 368 3.69 1.92 3.15
N ALA A 369 4.15 1.73 4.39
CA ALA A 369 3.31 1.73 5.58
C ALA A 369 4.16 1.96 6.84
N PRO A 370 3.69 2.76 7.80
CA PRO A 370 2.47 3.58 7.74
C PRO A 370 2.62 4.75 6.73
N LEU A 371 1.55 5.48 6.40
CA LEU A 371 1.56 6.55 5.37
C LEU A 371 1.96 7.94 5.91
N ASN A 372 2.53 7.99 7.10
CA ASN A 372 2.98 9.20 7.80
C ASN A 372 4.49 9.14 8.06
N GLN A 373 5.27 8.77 7.06
CA GLN A 373 6.72 8.64 7.15
C GLN A 373 7.41 9.95 6.77
N ASP A 374 7.08 11.00 7.51
CA ASP A 374 7.56 12.35 7.22
C ASP A 374 9.10 12.43 7.29
N ARG A 375 9.69 13.21 6.40
CA ARG A 375 11.14 13.39 6.28
C ARG A 375 11.50 14.85 6.07
N THR A 376 12.72 15.21 6.46
CA THR A 376 13.22 16.57 6.35
C THR A 376 14.53 16.60 5.56
N CYS A 377 14.58 17.44 4.53
CA CYS A 377 15.81 17.79 3.82
C CYS A 377 16.12 19.28 4.02
N ILE A 378 17.36 19.69 3.73
CA ILE A 378 17.78 21.09 3.79
C ILE A 378 18.14 21.56 2.39
N SER A 379 17.59 22.70 1.97
CA SER A 379 17.97 23.31 0.68
C SER A 379 19.48 23.66 0.69
N GLY A 380 20.13 23.51 -0.44
CA GLY A 380 21.58 23.64 -0.60
C GLY A 380 22.40 22.41 -0.19
N GLN A 381 21.78 21.34 0.36
CA GLN A 381 22.45 20.10 0.77
C GLN A 381 21.99 18.89 -0.05
N THR A 382 22.81 17.84 -0.11
CA THR A 382 22.37 16.53 -0.62
C THR A 382 21.41 15.91 0.38
N CYS A 383 20.40 15.17 -0.11
CA CYS A 383 19.45 14.51 0.77
C CYS A 383 19.44 13.00 0.58
N VAL A 384 19.48 12.29 1.70
CA VAL A 384 19.29 10.84 1.79
C VAL A 384 18.32 10.60 2.93
N VAL A 385 17.29 9.79 2.69
CA VAL A 385 16.34 9.39 3.73
C VAL A 385 16.51 7.90 4.01
N HIS A 386 16.54 7.56 5.30
CA HIS A 386 16.73 6.21 5.79
C HIS A 386 15.47 5.72 6.51
N GLY A 387 15.41 4.39 6.71
CA GLY A 387 14.41 3.76 7.58
C GLY A 387 12.97 3.97 7.12
N LEU A 388 12.74 4.03 5.80
CA LEU A 388 11.39 3.90 5.28
C LEU A 388 10.88 2.48 5.54
N GLN A 389 9.60 2.35 5.80
CA GLN A 389 8.92 1.13 6.18
C GLN A 389 7.79 0.84 5.19
N GLY A 390 7.52 -0.44 4.99
CA GLY A 390 6.47 -0.88 4.08
C GLY A 390 6.47 -2.39 3.91
N GLU A 391 5.40 -2.89 3.33
CA GLU A 391 5.23 -4.30 3.03
C GLU A 391 5.74 -4.59 1.61
N GLY A 392 6.58 -5.62 1.45
CA GLY A 392 7.08 -6.03 0.13
C GLY A 392 7.92 -4.98 -0.60
N LEU A 393 8.58 -4.08 0.13
CA LEU A 393 9.56 -3.15 -0.45
C LEU A 393 10.70 -3.93 -1.11
N SER A 394 11.19 -3.42 -2.23
CA SER A 394 12.33 -4.01 -2.95
C SER A 394 13.25 -2.93 -3.50
N THR A 395 14.38 -3.34 -4.08
CA THR A 395 15.33 -2.43 -4.75
C THR A 395 14.77 -1.73 -5.99
N SER A 396 13.59 -2.15 -6.47
CA SER A 396 12.86 -1.47 -7.55
C SER A 396 11.93 -0.36 -7.05
N ALA A 397 11.79 -0.20 -5.73
CA ALA A 397 11.06 0.90 -5.13
C ALA A 397 11.74 2.24 -5.43
N ARG A 398 10.90 3.24 -5.70
CA ARG A 398 11.31 4.61 -6.00
C ARG A 398 10.41 5.54 -5.23
N VAL A 399 10.94 6.72 -4.92
CA VAL A 399 10.17 7.79 -4.29
C VAL A 399 10.37 9.07 -5.06
N MET A 400 9.32 9.85 -5.22
CA MET A 400 9.35 11.14 -5.88
C MET A 400 8.82 12.21 -4.95
N VAL A 401 9.52 13.34 -4.86
CA VAL A 401 9.03 14.52 -4.14
C VAL A 401 8.19 15.36 -5.08
N LEU A 402 6.90 15.51 -4.76
CA LEU A 402 5.92 16.23 -5.59
C LEU A 402 5.11 17.23 -4.76
N ASN A 403 4.44 18.18 -5.40
CA ASN A 403 3.47 19.03 -4.69
C ASN A 403 2.24 18.22 -4.26
N SER A 404 1.85 17.23 -5.07
CA SER A 404 0.76 16.29 -4.80
C SER A 404 1.01 15.00 -5.57
N CYS A 405 0.88 13.86 -4.88
CA CYS A 405 1.12 12.54 -5.48
C CYS A 405 0.16 12.26 -6.64
N GLY A 406 0.64 11.56 -7.67
CA GLY A 406 -0.13 11.20 -8.85
C GLY A 406 -0.39 12.33 -9.85
N THR A 407 0.12 13.54 -9.59
CA THR A 407 -0.07 14.69 -10.48
C THR A 407 1.22 15.04 -11.22
N ALA A 408 1.12 15.64 -12.40
CA ALA A 408 2.27 16.16 -13.15
C ALA A 408 2.92 17.43 -12.54
N SER A 409 2.59 17.76 -11.28
CA SER A 409 3.06 18.96 -10.58
C SER A 409 4.43 18.73 -9.94
N LEU A 410 5.49 19.02 -10.71
CA LEU A 410 6.87 18.95 -10.26
C LEU A 410 7.22 20.10 -9.31
N VAL A 411 8.13 19.82 -8.38
CA VAL A 411 8.78 20.84 -7.56
C VAL A 411 10.00 21.37 -8.31
N SER A 412 10.08 22.69 -8.48
CA SER A 412 11.20 23.33 -9.17
C SER A 412 12.51 23.20 -8.36
N ASN A 413 13.64 23.19 -9.06
CA ASN A 413 14.98 23.16 -8.47
C ASN A 413 15.28 21.93 -7.57
N LEU A 414 14.51 20.85 -7.72
CA LEU A 414 14.90 19.53 -7.25
C LEU A 414 15.74 18.82 -8.31
N VAL A 415 16.75 18.09 -7.84
CA VAL A 415 17.57 17.24 -8.69
C VAL A 415 16.74 16.06 -9.20
N LEU A 416 16.99 15.61 -10.43
CA LEU A 416 16.32 14.47 -11.06
C LEU A 416 14.79 14.63 -11.06
N ASN A 417 14.30 15.88 -11.14
CA ASN A 417 12.88 16.23 -11.02
C ASN A 417 12.22 15.72 -9.72
N GLY A 418 13.01 15.50 -8.66
CA GLY A 418 12.54 15.00 -7.38
C GLY A 418 12.45 13.47 -7.28
N VAL A 419 12.87 12.70 -8.30
CA VAL A 419 12.91 11.23 -8.23
C VAL A 419 14.17 10.77 -7.48
N ALA A 420 13.97 9.96 -6.45
CA ALA A 420 14.98 9.14 -5.81
C ALA A 420 14.86 7.68 -6.23
N GLU A 421 16.02 7.02 -6.25
CA GLU A 421 16.11 5.58 -6.42
C GLU A 421 16.47 4.94 -5.07
N ALA A 422 16.00 3.70 -4.86
CA ALA A 422 16.45 2.87 -3.76
C ALA A 422 17.95 2.57 -3.93
N VAL A 423 18.73 2.83 -2.90
CA VAL A 423 20.18 2.61 -2.94
C VAL A 423 20.58 1.36 -2.17
N GLU A 424 19.98 1.13 -1.00
CA GLU A 424 20.35 0.09 -0.05
C GLU A 424 19.13 -0.50 0.67
N ASP A 425 19.34 -1.56 1.44
CA ASP A 425 18.38 -2.11 2.42
C ASP A 425 16.98 -2.42 1.86
N GLN A 426 16.94 -3.09 0.71
CA GLN A 426 15.69 -3.55 0.05
C GLN A 426 14.65 -2.44 -0.17
N GLY A 427 15.08 -1.21 -0.44
CA GLY A 427 14.17 -0.10 -0.75
C GLY A 427 13.72 0.71 0.47
N THR A 428 14.42 0.62 1.59
CA THR A 428 14.15 1.43 2.79
C THR A 428 15.01 2.70 2.88
N THR A 429 16.09 2.79 2.09
CA THR A 429 16.95 3.97 1.97
C THR A 429 16.86 4.56 0.56
N MET A 430 16.52 5.85 0.46
CA MET A 430 16.33 6.57 -0.80
C MET A 430 17.31 7.73 -0.91
N ASN A 431 17.95 7.88 -2.08
CA ASN A 431 18.95 8.91 -2.34
C ASN A 431 18.63 9.67 -3.64
N TRP A 432 18.82 10.99 -3.64
CA TRP A 432 18.67 11.85 -4.81
C TRP A 432 20.00 12.24 -5.47
N GLY A 433 21.07 11.48 -5.20
CA GLY A 433 22.39 11.64 -5.80
C GLY A 433 23.31 12.60 -5.04
N SER A 434 24.43 12.95 -5.67
CA SER A 434 25.49 13.79 -5.06
C SER A 434 25.29 15.29 -5.27
N THR A 435 24.30 15.68 -6.05
CA THR A 435 23.95 17.08 -6.32
C THR A 435 22.99 17.60 -5.23
N PRO A 436 23.28 18.76 -4.62
CA PRO A 436 22.39 19.32 -3.60
C PRO A 436 21.04 19.79 -4.12
N PHE A 437 20.02 19.76 -3.27
CA PHE A 437 18.72 20.37 -3.54
C PHE A 437 18.85 21.90 -3.58
N THR A 438 18.09 22.57 -4.44
CA THR A 438 18.00 24.05 -4.43
C THR A 438 16.56 24.52 -4.52
N ALA A 439 15.60 23.63 -4.22
CA ALA A 439 14.18 23.94 -4.13
C ALA A 439 13.88 24.93 -3.00
N SER A 440 12.76 25.65 -3.13
CA SER A 440 12.24 26.52 -2.07
C SER A 440 11.95 25.71 -0.81
N GLY A 441 12.12 26.34 0.35
CA GLY A 441 11.60 25.76 1.59
C GLY A 441 10.08 25.58 1.54
N GLY A 442 9.58 24.53 2.18
CA GLY A 442 8.15 24.23 2.24
C GLY A 442 7.86 22.75 2.50
N ASN A 443 6.57 22.43 2.53
CA ASN A 443 6.09 21.06 2.73
C ASN A 443 5.61 20.48 1.40
N TYR A 444 6.23 19.38 0.99
CA TYR A 444 5.94 18.63 -0.22
C TYR A 444 5.45 17.22 0.14
N ARG A 445 5.01 16.44 -0.84
CA ARG A 445 4.59 15.04 -0.65
C ARG A 445 5.71 14.09 -1.03
N LEU A 446 5.90 13.07 -0.20
CA LEU A 446 6.78 11.95 -0.46
C LEU A 446 5.96 10.85 -1.12
N CYS A 447 6.08 10.72 -2.45
CA CYS A 447 5.21 9.86 -3.23
C CYS A 447 5.95 8.59 -3.66
N TRP A 448 5.34 7.43 -3.50
CA TRP A 448 5.97 6.13 -3.72
C TRP A 448 5.46 5.43 -4.98
N CYS A 449 6.35 4.67 -5.61
CA CYS A 449 6.05 3.74 -6.67
C CYS A 449 7.08 2.59 -6.63
N GLN A 450 6.66 1.38 -6.97
CA GLN A 450 7.58 0.25 -7.14
C GLN A 450 7.24 -0.52 -8.41
N ASP A 451 8.26 -0.92 -9.16
CA ASP A 451 8.05 -1.81 -10.29
C ASP A 451 7.83 -3.24 -9.80
N HIS A 452 6.88 -3.95 -10.40
CA HIS A 452 6.60 -5.34 -10.04
C HIS A 452 6.39 -6.17 -11.31
N GLY A 453 7.50 -6.52 -11.95
CA GLY A 453 7.47 -7.52 -13.01
C GLY A 453 8.84 -7.83 -13.62
N ASN A 454 9.11 -9.13 -13.74
CA ASN A 454 10.02 -9.70 -14.75
C ASN A 454 9.43 -9.58 -16.18
N SER A 455 8.46 -8.69 -16.38
CA SER A 455 7.81 -8.47 -17.67
C SER A 455 8.67 -7.50 -18.47
N SER A 456 9.28 -8.02 -19.53
CA SER A 456 9.95 -7.23 -20.56
C SER A 456 9.02 -6.25 -21.30
N ASP A 457 7.71 -6.23 -21.00
CA ASP A 457 6.71 -5.46 -21.75
C ASP A 457 6.51 -4.01 -21.26
N TRP A 458 7.07 -3.61 -20.11
CA TRP A 458 6.80 -2.26 -19.57
C TRP A 458 8.02 -1.56 -18.91
N PRO A 459 9.08 -1.23 -19.67
CA PRO A 459 10.33 -0.64 -19.14
C PRO A 459 10.24 0.80 -18.57
N ASP A 460 9.05 1.35 -18.34
CA ASP A 460 8.86 2.78 -17.99
C ASP A 460 7.97 3.05 -16.76
N ARG A 461 7.72 2.07 -15.88
CA ARG A 461 6.99 2.33 -14.62
C ARG A 461 7.84 3.10 -13.62
N CYS A 462 7.19 3.94 -12.81
CA CYS A 462 7.83 4.74 -11.76
C CYS A 462 8.85 5.76 -12.28
N ARG A 463 8.53 6.43 -13.40
CA ARG A 463 9.36 7.49 -13.99
C ARG A 463 8.61 8.82 -14.13
N LYS A 464 7.31 8.75 -14.40
CA LYS A 464 6.47 9.94 -14.55
C LYS A 464 5.87 10.30 -13.19
N PRO A 465 5.66 11.59 -12.89
CA PRO A 465 5.01 12.01 -11.65
C PRO A 465 3.64 11.35 -11.42
N THR A 466 2.91 11.05 -12.50
CA THR A 466 1.62 10.35 -12.47
C THR A 466 1.70 8.90 -12.02
N ASP A 467 2.90 8.29 -12.01
CA ASP A 467 3.09 6.91 -11.55
C ASP A 467 3.21 6.84 -10.01
N PHE A 468 3.59 7.95 -9.37
CA PHE A 468 3.82 8.04 -7.93
C PHE A 468 2.55 8.50 -7.22
N VAL A 469 1.55 7.63 -7.16
CA VAL A 469 0.23 7.96 -6.58
C VAL A 469 0.12 7.63 -5.09
N GLN A 470 0.93 6.70 -4.56
CA GLN A 470 0.87 6.36 -3.14
C GLN A 470 1.57 7.44 -2.32
N ASP A 471 0.84 8.03 -1.38
CA ASP A 471 1.36 9.08 -0.51
C ASP A 471 1.97 8.49 0.76
N ALA A 472 3.29 8.55 0.89
CA ALA A 472 4.03 7.95 2.01
C ALA A 472 4.22 8.93 3.19
N GLY A 473 3.98 10.23 3.01
CA GLY A 473 4.18 11.24 4.04
C GLY A 473 4.57 12.61 3.50
N VAL A 474 4.94 13.51 4.40
CA VAL A 474 5.40 14.87 4.10
C VAL A 474 6.91 14.91 3.95
N MET A 475 7.41 15.52 2.88
CA MET A 475 8.80 15.93 2.75
C MET A 475 8.90 17.43 3.06
N THR A 476 9.44 17.78 4.23
CA THR A 476 9.73 19.16 4.58
C THR A 476 11.11 19.55 4.07
N ILE A 477 11.19 20.55 3.21
CA ILE A 477 12.47 21.17 2.82
C ILE A 477 12.65 22.42 3.68
N VAL A 478 13.68 22.42 4.51
CA VAL A 478 14.09 23.60 5.27
C VAL A 478 14.84 24.55 4.33
N GLY A 479 14.43 25.80 4.29
CA GLY A 479 15.12 26.83 3.52
C GLY A 479 14.25 28.04 3.19
N VAL A 480 14.86 28.99 2.48
CA VAL A 480 14.21 30.22 2.04
C VAL A 480 13.10 29.97 1.01
N ALA A 481 12.01 30.73 1.12
CA ALA A 481 10.89 30.67 0.19
C ALA A 481 10.08 31.98 0.22
N PRO A 482 9.66 32.52 -0.94
CA PRO A 482 9.97 32.05 -2.30
C PRO A 482 11.44 32.31 -2.69
N LEU A 483 11.94 31.68 -3.75
CA LEU A 483 13.31 31.88 -4.28
C LEU A 483 13.46 33.15 -5.14
N THR A 484 12.46 34.02 -5.12
CA THR A 484 12.40 35.25 -5.92
C THR A 484 12.25 36.49 -5.03
N GLN A 485 12.82 36.47 -3.83
CA GLN A 485 12.76 37.60 -2.91
C GLN A 485 13.63 38.74 -3.44
N GLN A 486 13.06 39.93 -3.56
CA GLN A 486 13.75 41.10 -4.12
C GLN A 486 13.96 42.15 -3.03
N TYR A 487 15.18 42.67 -2.98
CA TYR A 487 15.56 43.72 -2.05
C TYR A 487 16.30 44.83 -2.77
N THR A 488 16.24 46.03 -2.21
CA THR A 488 16.94 47.20 -2.74
C THR A 488 17.74 47.85 -1.63
N CYS A 489 19.02 48.10 -1.90
CA CYS A 489 19.90 48.91 -1.06
C CYS A 489 20.47 50.07 -1.86
N MET A 490 21.00 51.08 -1.19
CA MET A 490 21.70 52.20 -1.84
C MET A 490 23.19 52.15 -1.56
N VAL A 491 23.97 52.48 -2.57
CA VAL A 491 25.40 52.80 -2.41
C VAL A 491 25.53 54.02 -1.49
N GLY A 492 26.47 53.97 -0.54
CA GLY A 492 26.69 55.00 0.47
C GLY A 492 25.82 54.87 1.72
N SER A 493 24.86 53.93 1.75
CA SER A 493 24.01 53.67 2.91
C SER A 493 24.30 52.32 3.56
N VAL A 494 23.92 52.16 4.83
CA VAL A 494 23.90 50.86 5.51
C VAL A 494 22.80 49.99 4.90
N CYS A 495 23.19 48.85 4.33
CA CYS A 495 22.25 47.91 3.72
C CYS A 495 21.69 46.94 4.77
N SER A 496 20.36 46.89 4.89
CA SER A 496 19.66 45.93 5.75
C SER A 496 18.49 45.29 5.01
N LEU A 497 18.39 43.97 5.08
CA LEU A 497 17.23 43.20 4.61
C LEU A 497 16.31 42.89 5.78
N ARG A 498 15.00 42.97 5.53
CA ARG A 498 13.99 42.67 6.54
C ARG A 498 12.96 41.72 5.98
N GLY A 499 12.43 40.85 6.84
CA GLY A 499 11.33 39.96 6.47
C GLY A 499 11.74 38.92 5.45
N ILE A 500 12.92 38.31 5.62
CA ILE A 500 13.25 37.12 4.83
C ILE A 500 12.32 36.01 5.27
N SER A 501 11.76 35.31 4.29
CA SER A 501 10.75 34.27 4.48
C SER A 501 11.26 32.92 4.01
N GLY A 502 10.72 31.86 4.62
CA GLY A 502 11.10 30.48 4.36
C GLY A 502 10.51 29.52 5.40
N GLU A 503 10.74 28.24 5.16
CA GLU A 503 10.31 27.14 6.03
C GLU A 503 11.48 26.70 6.91
N GLY A 504 11.26 26.60 8.22
CA GLY A 504 12.28 26.13 9.17
C GLY A 504 13.52 27.02 9.30
N LEU A 505 13.44 28.31 8.92
CA LEU A 505 14.57 29.23 9.01
C LEU A 505 15.02 29.46 10.46
N LEU A 506 16.33 29.57 10.65
CA LEU A 506 16.96 29.88 11.93
C LEU A 506 17.64 31.25 11.91
N ALA A 507 17.81 31.87 13.08
CA ALA A 507 18.57 33.11 13.18
C ALA A 507 20.05 32.88 12.80
N GLU A 508 20.56 31.67 12.99
CA GLU A 508 21.94 31.32 12.69
C GLU A 508 22.21 31.04 11.20
N ASP A 509 21.16 30.98 10.38
CA ASP A 509 21.31 30.84 8.92
C ASP A 509 22.05 32.05 8.34
N MET A 510 22.78 31.81 7.26
CA MET A 510 23.67 32.80 6.67
C MET A 510 23.22 33.18 5.27
N VAL A 511 23.37 34.47 4.95
CA VAL A 511 23.20 34.99 3.58
C VAL A 511 24.49 35.68 3.12
N LEU A 512 24.83 35.41 1.86
CA LEU A 512 25.97 35.95 1.16
C LEU A 512 25.50 36.65 -0.12
N VAL A 513 26.07 37.82 -0.40
CA VAL A 513 25.82 38.54 -1.66
C VAL A 513 26.89 38.12 -2.67
N LEU A 514 26.47 37.57 -3.81
CA LEU A 514 27.35 37.14 -4.90
C LEU A 514 26.82 37.63 -6.25
N ASP A 515 27.67 37.65 -7.27
CA ASP A 515 27.22 37.76 -8.66
C ASP A 515 26.50 36.49 -9.15
N THR A 516 26.93 35.32 -8.68
CA THR A 516 26.29 34.01 -8.94
C THR A 516 26.39 33.11 -7.72
N CYS A 517 25.28 32.54 -7.25
CA CYS A 517 25.29 31.64 -6.09
C CYS A 517 26.09 30.36 -6.38
N GLY A 518 26.86 29.89 -5.38
CA GLY A 518 27.61 28.64 -5.46
C GLY A 518 28.93 28.67 -6.25
N SER A 519 29.27 29.75 -6.94
CA SER A 519 30.56 29.87 -7.65
C SER A 519 31.07 31.30 -7.83
N GLY A 520 30.22 32.27 -7.52
CA GLY A 520 30.46 33.69 -7.73
C GLY A 520 31.44 34.30 -6.73
N LYS A 521 31.78 35.56 -6.99
CA LYS A 521 32.57 36.38 -6.07
C LYS A 521 31.69 37.43 -5.42
N PRO A 522 31.96 37.78 -4.15
CA PRO A 522 31.31 38.93 -3.56
C PRO A 522 31.69 40.22 -4.31
N PRO A 523 30.76 41.18 -4.46
CA PRO A 523 31.09 42.44 -5.10
C PRO A 523 32.18 43.20 -4.32
N GLU A 524 33.15 43.75 -5.04
CA GLU A 524 34.19 44.61 -4.45
C GLU A 524 33.52 45.80 -3.74
N GLY A 525 33.99 46.15 -2.53
CA GLY A 525 33.41 47.25 -1.73
C GLY A 525 32.13 46.89 -0.95
N PHE A 526 31.70 45.62 -0.95
CA PHE A 526 30.56 45.22 -0.12
C PHE A 526 31.05 44.97 1.31
N PRO A 527 30.35 45.45 2.36
CA PRO A 527 30.80 45.31 3.73
C PRO A 527 31.07 43.83 4.09
N ILE A 528 32.30 43.55 4.50
CA ILE A 528 32.70 42.23 5.02
C ILE A 528 32.46 42.26 6.52
N ALA A 529 31.66 41.31 7.05
CA ALA A 529 31.51 41.17 8.48
C ALA A 529 32.88 40.84 9.11
N ILE A 530 33.29 41.60 10.13
CA ILE A 530 34.62 41.63 10.77
C ILE A 530 34.88 40.38 11.66
N ASP A 531 34.40 39.21 11.24
CA ASP A 531 34.60 37.95 11.97
C ASP A 531 35.66 37.07 11.27
N ASN A 532 36.87 37.59 11.04
CA ASN A 532 38.08 36.84 10.58
C ASN A 532 37.89 35.81 9.43
N ALA A 533 36.77 35.87 8.71
CA ALA A 533 36.35 34.93 7.71
C ALA A 533 36.51 35.56 6.33
N SER A 534 36.94 34.74 5.37
CA SER A 534 37.28 35.14 4.00
C SER A 534 36.09 35.57 3.14
N LEU A 535 34.87 35.66 3.69
CA LEU A 535 33.65 35.99 2.94
C LEU A 535 32.71 36.94 3.70
N PRO A 536 32.01 37.86 2.98
CA PRO A 536 31.02 38.78 3.56
C PRO A 536 29.69 38.09 3.91
N THR A 537 29.74 37.09 4.78
CA THR A 537 28.56 36.37 5.27
C THR A 537 27.96 37.08 6.47
N ARG A 538 26.64 37.00 6.65
CA ARG A 538 25.98 37.50 7.86
C ARG A 538 24.89 36.56 8.31
N ARG A 539 24.82 36.34 9.63
CA ARG A 539 23.74 35.60 10.28
C ARG A 539 22.46 36.43 10.31
N MET A 540 21.33 35.75 10.21
CA MET A 540 20.03 36.35 10.44
C MET A 540 19.86 36.79 11.91
N THR A 541 18.96 37.74 12.16
CA THR A 541 18.70 38.23 13.52
C THR A 541 17.22 38.50 13.74
N GLY A 542 16.78 38.25 14.97
CA GLY A 542 15.41 38.52 15.43
C GLY A 542 14.34 37.62 14.80
N THR A 543 13.09 37.87 15.17
CA THR A 543 11.91 37.05 14.80
C THR A 543 11.39 37.28 13.38
N LYS A 544 11.95 38.26 12.65
CA LYS A 544 11.63 38.56 11.24
C LYS A 544 12.77 38.23 10.29
N TYR A 545 13.78 37.48 10.76
CA TYR A 545 14.96 37.07 10.01
C TYR A 545 15.60 38.23 9.25
N ASN A 546 15.98 39.27 10.00
CA ASN A 546 16.58 40.47 9.43
C ASN A 546 18.09 40.30 9.28
N ILE A 547 18.66 40.88 8.24
CA ILE A 547 20.10 40.86 7.98
C ILE A 547 20.61 42.29 7.87
N GLN A 548 21.72 42.57 8.55
CA GLN A 548 22.47 43.81 8.41
C GLN A 548 23.96 43.45 8.42
N TRP A 549 24.66 43.68 7.30
CA TRP A 549 26.02 43.17 7.09
C TRP A 549 27.07 43.86 7.97
N ASP A 550 26.92 45.17 8.24
CA ASP A 550 27.65 45.89 9.29
C ASP A 550 26.99 47.28 9.55
N ALA A 551 27.58 48.11 10.41
CA ALA A 551 27.29 49.54 10.52
C ALA A 551 27.94 50.39 9.40
N ALA A 552 28.81 49.81 8.57
CA ALA A 552 29.47 50.49 7.47
C ALA A 552 28.55 50.65 6.24
N ALA A 553 28.73 51.75 5.50
CA ALA A 553 28.05 52.01 4.24
C ALA A 553 28.56 51.08 3.13
N VAL A 554 27.66 50.67 2.22
CA VAL A 554 28.03 49.87 1.04
C VAL A 554 28.73 50.74 0.00
N THR A 555 29.94 50.36 -0.42
CA THR A 555 30.71 51.09 -1.45
C THR A 555 30.86 50.32 -2.76
N SER A 556 30.14 49.20 -2.93
CA SER A 556 30.09 48.45 -4.18
C SER A 556 29.45 49.20 -5.34
N ALA A 557 29.77 48.76 -6.56
CA ALA A 557 29.17 49.30 -7.79
C ALA A 557 27.65 49.07 -7.78
N GLY A 558 26.90 50.02 -8.34
CA GLY A 558 25.48 49.82 -8.61
C GLY A 558 25.25 48.63 -9.55
N GLY A 559 24.16 47.89 -9.34
CA GLY A 559 23.91 46.67 -10.10
C GLY A 559 22.84 45.78 -9.49
N THR A 560 22.63 44.63 -10.12
CA THR A 560 21.80 43.55 -9.55
C THR A 560 22.71 42.39 -9.17
N TYR A 561 22.66 42.02 -7.91
CA TYR A 561 23.41 40.91 -7.32
C TYR A 561 22.45 39.80 -6.88
N ARG A 562 22.97 38.60 -6.66
CA ARG A 562 22.24 37.46 -6.13
C ARG A 562 22.38 37.38 -4.62
N LEU A 563 21.27 37.03 -3.97
CA LEU A 563 21.25 36.72 -2.55
C LEU A 563 21.30 35.20 -2.42
N CYS A 564 22.37 34.72 -1.79
CA CYS A 564 22.66 33.30 -1.70
C CYS A 564 22.56 32.86 -0.24
N TRP A 565 21.79 31.82 0.02
CA TRP A 565 21.49 31.34 1.35
C TRP A 565 22.23 30.02 1.64
N CYS A 566 22.58 29.84 2.91
CA CYS A 566 23.14 28.61 3.44
C CYS A 566 22.64 28.39 4.88
N SER A 567 22.16 27.19 5.18
CA SER A 567 21.63 26.83 6.49
C SER A 567 22.74 26.74 7.54
N TYR A 568 22.43 27.08 8.79
CA TYR A 568 23.32 26.86 9.93
C TYR A 568 23.77 25.39 10.09
N PHE A 569 22.92 24.43 9.70
CA PHE A 569 23.26 23.01 9.78
C PHE A 569 24.20 22.55 8.66
N ALA A 570 24.48 23.42 7.69
CA ALA A 570 25.46 23.19 6.64
C ALA A 570 26.81 23.82 6.97
N HIS A 571 27.86 23.40 6.26
CA HIS A 571 29.15 24.07 6.33
C HIS A 571 29.15 25.27 5.39
N CYS A 572 28.92 26.48 5.91
CA CYS A 572 28.85 27.71 5.12
C CYS A 572 30.16 28.52 5.21
N SER A 573 31.21 28.04 4.56
CA SER A 573 32.58 28.57 4.70
C SER A 573 33.13 29.21 3.43
N THR A 574 32.66 28.76 2.27
CA THR A 574 33.10 29.17 0.94
C THR A 574 31.90 29.62 0.11
N ALA A 575 32.13 30.37 -0.98
CA ALA A 575 31.04 30.78 -1.88
C ALA A 575 30.30 29.57 -2.48
N ASN A 576 31.00 28.44 -2.61
CA ASN A 576 30.44 27.17 -3.08
C ASN A 576 29.41 26.55 -2.12
N ASP A 577 29.37 27.00 -0.87
CA ASP A 577 28.41 26.50 0.12
C ASP A 577 27.07 27.24 0.03
N PHE A 578 27.07 28.47 -0.50
CA PHE A 578 25.90 29.32 -0.70
C PHE A 578 25.26 29.06 -2.07
N ARG A 579 24.69 27.86 -2.24
CA ARG A 579 24.13 27.41 -3.54
C ARG A 579 22.68 27.81 -3.77
N VAL A 580 21.94 28.12 -2.70
CA VAL A 580 20.51 28.43 -2.79
C VAL A 580 20.34 29.89 -3.14
N ASP A 581 19.85 30.15 -4.34
CA ASP A 581 19.56 31.48 -4.80
C ASP A 581 18.18 31.92 -4.29
N MET A 582 18.16 32.76 -3.25
CA MET A 582 16.92 33.20 -2.61
C MET A 582 16.28 34.40 -3.32
N GLY A 583 16.99 35.00 -4.28
CA GLY A 583 16.52 36.12 -5.08
C GLY A 583 17.61 37.15 -5.36
N SER A 584 17.21 38.42 -5.48
CA SER A 584 18.10 39.47 -5.97
C SER A 584 18.20 40.68 -5.05
N LEU A 585 19.40 41.23 -4.96
CA LEU A 585 19.69 42.53 -4.36
C LEU A 585 19.98 43.54 -5.47
N THR A 586 19.10 44.51 -5.65
CA THR A 586 19.38 45.68 -6.48
C THR A 586 20.12 46.70 -5.62
N LEU A 587 21.38 46.95 -5.94
CA LEU A 587 22.15 48.02 -5.33
C LEU A 587 22.01 49.27 -6.20
N ALA A 588 21.17 50.20 -5.74
CA ALA A 588 20.91 51.45 -6.41
C ALA A 588 22.13 52.38 -6.26
N GLY A 589 22.73 52.76 -7.38
CA GLY A 589 23.93 53.57 -7.36
C GLY A 589 24.75 53.56 -8.64
N PRO A 590 25.96 54.13 -8.57
CA PRO A 590 26.85 54.39 -9.69
C PRO A 590 27.59 53.11 -10.16
N SER A 591 27.64 52.87 -11.47
CA SER A 591 28.23 51.69 -12.10
C SER A 591 28.71 51.97 -13.53
N PRO A 592 29.89 51.47 -13.95
CA PRO A 592 30.95 50.87 -13.13
C PRO A 592 31.61 51.88 -12.18
N LEU A 593 32.27 51.42 -11.11
CA LEU A 593 33.09 52.28 -10.23
C LEU A 593 34.46 52.59 -10.87
N ARG A 594 35.13 53.63 -10.33
CA ARG A 594 36.44 54.11 -10.78
C ARG A 594 36.47 54.58 -12.24
N GLN A 595 35.46 55.34 -12.64
CA GLN A 595 35.44 55.94 -13.97
C GLN A 595 36.47 57.06 -14.05
N THR A 596 37.24 57.13 -15.13
CA THR A 596 38.06 58.32 -15.42
C THR A 596 37.34 59.12 -16.48
N LEU A 597 36.91 60.33 -16.14
CA LEU A 597 36.29 61.24 -17.09
C LEU A 597 37.20 62.45 -17.31
N THR A 598 37.45 62.78 -18.57
CA THR A 598 38.22 63.96 -18.95
C THR A 598 37.31 64.99 -19.60
N CYS A 599 37.25 66.19 -19.02
CA CYS A 599 36.57 67.33 -19.61
C CYS A 599 37.58 68.41 -20.00
N VAL A 600 37.29 69.14 -21.07
CA VAL A 600 38.09 70.30 -21.50
C VAL A 600 37.47 71.57 -20.92
N SER A 601 38.27 72.39 -20.26
CA SER A 601 37.82 73.67 -19.71
C SER A 601 37.22 74.55 -20.82
N GLY A 602 36.04 75.13 -20.57
CA GLY A 602 35.29 75.96 -21.53
C GLY A 602 34.35 75.19 -22.47
N GLN A 603 34.29 73.86 -22.40
CA GLN A 603 33.32 73.04 -23.16
C GLN A 603 32.22 72.49 -22.25
N SER A 604 31.06 72.17 -22.84
CA SER A 604 30.00 71.42 -22.16
C SER A 604 30.47 69.98 -21.96
N CYS A 605 30.47 69.51 -20.71
CA CYS A 605 30.81 68.13 -20.39
C CYS A 605 29.55 67.40 -19.93
N ILE A 606 29.19 66.33 -20.63
CA ILE A 606 28.04 65.50 -20.28
C ILE A 606 28.57 64.28 -19.55
N LEU A 607 28.17 64.11 -18.29
CA LEU A 607 28.39 62.84 -17.61
C LEU A 607 27.49 61.77 -18.22
N PRO A 608 28.01 60.57 -18.55
CA PRO A 608 27.14 59.44 -18.85
C PRO A 608 26.23 59.19 -17.64
N VAL A 609 24.99 58.76 -17.87
CA VAL A 609 24.10 58.35 -16.76
C VAL A 609 24.73 57.12 -16.11
N VAL A 610 25.38 57.31 -14.97
CA VAL A 610 26.18 56.26 -14.31
C VAL A 610 25.33 55.34 -13.44
N SER A 611 24.02 55.49 -13.36
CA SER A 611 23.25 54.92 -12.25
C SER A 611 22.33 53.77 -12.65
N VAL A 612 22.39 52.69 -11.87
CA VAL A 612 21.35 51.67 -11.82
C VAL A 612 20.33 52.16 -10.80
N ILE A 613 19.22 52.75 -11.26
CA ILE A 613 18.17 53.27 -10.37
C ILE A 613 16.85 52.61 -10.75
N PRO A 614 16.12 52.00 -9.80
CA PRO A 614 14.73 51.59 -10.02
C PRO A 614 13.89 52.79 -10.46
N ALA A 615 12.91 52.58 -11.34
CA ALA A 615 12.09 53.67 -11.92
C ALA A 615 11.38 54.57 -10.88
N ASP A 616 11.19 54.05 -9.67
CA ASP A 616 10.44 54.71 -8.58
C ASP A 616 11.32 55.53 -7.62
N TRP A 617 12.63 55.62 -7.85
CA TRP A 617 13.58 56.31 -6.96
C TRP A 617 14.13 57.57 -7.63
N ASP A 618 14.30 58.64 -6.84
CA ASP A 618 14.91 59.87 -7.32
C ASP A 618 16.30 59.59 -7.90
N ARG A 619 16.61 60.25 -9.02
CA ARG A 619 17.93 60.12 -9.63
C ARG A 619 18.96 60.63 -8.62
N GLY A 620 19.74 59.72 -8.05
CA GLY A 620 20.84 60.11 -7.19
C GLY A 620 21.77 61.07 -7.91
N GLU A 621 22.41 61.92 -7.12
CA GLU A 621 23.10 63.12 -7.57
C GLU A 621 24.61 62.84 -7.65
N VAL A 622 25.25 63.20 -8.77
CA VAL A 622 26.72 63.16 -8.91
C VAL A 622 27.27 64.56 -8.73
N ALA A 623 28.29 64.69 -7.87
CA ALA A 623 28.98 65.94 -7.61
C ALA A 623 30.50 65.77 -7.72
N VAL A 624 31.21 66.82 -8.14
CA VAL A 624 32.67 66.82 -8.30
C VAL A 624 33.31 67.50 -7.08
N PHE A 625 34.21 66.80 -6.41
CA PHE A 625 34.91 67.28 -5.21
C PHE A 625 36.41 66.98 -5.26
N THR A 626 37.19 67.55 -4.33
CA THR A 626 38.62 67.19 -4.16
C THR A 626 38.81 65.85 -3.43
N SER A 627 37.81 65.40 -2.69
CA SER A 627 37.71 64.07 -2.07
C SER A 627 36.25 63.80 -1.67
N CYS A 628 35.85 62.54 -1.60
CA CYS A 628 34.55 62.14 -1.06
C CYS A 628 34.68 61.89 0.45
N SER A 629 34.51 62.92 1.29
CA SER A 629 34.55 62.77 2.74
C SER A 629 33.50 63.63 3.45
N TYR A 630 33.02 63.11 4.60
CA TYR A 630 31.87 63.56 5.38
C TYR A 630 31.95 65.03 5.89
N PHE A 631 33.11 65.69 5.86
CA PHE A 631 33.26 67.01 6.52
C PHE A 631 34.12 68.08 5.82
N THR A 632 34.81 67.82 4.70
CA THR A 632 35.85 68.78 4.23
C THR A 632 35.89 69.03 2.73
N SER A 633 34.95 68.55 1.94
CA SER A 633 34.98 68.76 0.49
C SER A 633 34.34 70.09 0.08
N TRP A 634 35.17 71.06 -0.28
CA TRP A 634 34.74 72.27 -0.96
C TRP A 634 34.74 71.98 -2.46
N ALA A 635 33.73 72.50 -3.17
CA ALA A 635 33.77 72.51 -4.63
C ALA A 635 35.02 73.30 -5.08
N PRO A 636 35.77 72.81 -6.08
CA PRO A 636 36.91 73.55 -6.61
C PRO A 636 36.49 74.93 -7.12
N SER A 637 37.39 75.92 -7.02
CA SER A 637 37.16 77.24 -7.62
C SER A 637 36.86 77.10 -9.12
N GLY A 638 35.81 77.76 -9.62
CA GLY A 638 35.38 77.66 -11.02
C GLY A 638 34.20 76.72 -11.27
N PHE A 639 33.72 76.00 -10.24
CA PHE A 639 32.39 75.39 -10.23
C PHE A 639 31.41 76.36 -9.54
N PRO A 640 30.21 76.62 -10.09
CA PRO A 640 29.19 77.42 -9.41
C PRO A 640 28.77 76.73 -8.09
N ASP A 641 28.30 77.54 -7.13
CA ASP A 641 28.13 77.20 -5.70
C ASP A 641 27.82 75.73 -5.39
N ARG A 642 28.65 75.14 -4.51
CA ARG A 642 28.50 73.80 -3.90
C ARG A 642 28.57 72.60 -4.85
N GLY A 643 29.34 72.69 -5.94
CA GLY A 643 29.67 71.52 -6.76
C GLY A 643 28.44 71.10 -7.54
N GLN A 644 28.19 71.81 -8.63
CA GLN A 644 26.96 71.70 -9.41
C GLN A 644 26.59 70.23 -9.70
N LEU A 645 25.34 69.91 -9.38
CA LEU A 645 24.67 68.64 -9.62
C LEU A 645 24.55 68.42 -11.13
N LEU A 646 25.26 67.44 -11.67
CA LEU A 646 25.42 67.24 -13.11
C LEU A 646 24.29 66.37 -13.74
N SER A 647 23.08 66.41 -13.19
CA SER A 647 21.94 65.62 -13.70
C SER A 647 21.28 66.20 -14.96
N GLU A 648 21.63 67.43 -15.35
CA GLU A 648 21.18 68.13 -16.56
C GLU A 648 22.36 68.76 -17.31
N PRO A 649 22.25 69.01 -18.64
CA PRO A 649 23.34 69.58 -19.43
C PRO A 649 23.67 70.99 -18.95
N THR A 650 24.75 71.12 -18.17
CA THR A 650 25.18 72.39 -17.60
C THR A 650 26.07 73.19 -18.57
N LEU A 651 26.00 74.51 -18.38
CA LEU A 651 26.81 75.56 -19.00
C LEU A 651 28.32 75.22 -19.01
N PRO A 652 29.12 75.83 -19.92
CA PRO A 652 30.56 75.53 -20.05
C PRO A 652 31.29 75.71 -18.72
N MET A 653 31.99 74.66 -18.30
CA MET A 653 32.70 74.62 -17.01
C MET A 653 34.03 75.38 -17.12
N THR A 654 34.28 76.33 -16.22
CA THR A 654 35.52 77.13 -16.17
C THR A 654 36.46 76.68 -15.04
N ALA A 655 36.47 75.38 -14.74
CA ALA A 655 37.35 74.83 -13.72
C ALA A 655 38.83 74.90 -14.15
N PRO A 656 39.77 75.18 -13.22
CA PRO A 656 41.21 75.09 -13.49
C PRO A 656 41.60 73.63 -13.79
N GLY A 657 42.68 73.44 -14.55
CA GLY A 657 43.22 72.10 -14.86
C GLY A 657 43.65 71.36 -13.58
N GLY A 658 43.18 70.13 -13.37
CA GLY A 658 43.45 69.35 -12.17
C GLY A 658 42.78 67.98 -12.16
N GLN A 659 43.15 67.14 -11.19
CA GLN A 659 42.46 65.90 -10.86
C GLN A 659 41.49 66.15 -9.70
N TYR A 660 40.26 65.68 -9.86
CA TYR A 660 39.17 65.76 -8.90
C TYR A 660 38.55 64.37 -8.74
N THR A 661 37.74 64.20 -7.70
CA THR A 661 37.00 62.97 -7.42
C THR A 661 35.52 63.16 -7.78
N LEU A 662 34.95 62.22 -8.52
CA LEU A 662 33.52 62.11 -8.72
C LEU A 662 32.92 61.44 -7.49
N CYS A 663 31.92 62.07 -6.88
CA CYS A 663 31.26 61.53 -5.72
C CYS A 663 29.77 61.36 -5.95
N TRP A 664 29.22 60.25 -5.46
CA TRP A 664 27.79 59.95 -5.51
C TRP A 664 27.10 60.31 -4.21
N ASN A 665 25.94 60.96 -4.34
CA ASN A 665 25.04 61.26 -3.25
C ASN A 665 23.67 60.60 -3.53
N PRO A 666 23.27 59.59 -2.74
CA PRO A 666 21.93 59.02 -2.85
C PRO A 666 20.91 60.07 -2.41
N ALA A 667 20.14 60.62 -3.35
CA ALA A 667 19.18 61.67 -3.07
C ALA A 667 18.13 61.21 -2.04
N ARG A 668 18.20 61.70 -0.80
CA ARG A 668 17.04 61.79 0.11
C ARG A 668 16.98 63.09 0.91
N ALA A 669 15.86 63.76 0.65
CA ALA A 669 15.06 64.78 1.32
C ALA A 669 15.42 65.48 2.66
N ASP A 670 16.41 65.11 3.47
CA ASP A 670 16.56 65.74 4.80
C ASP A 670 17.99 66.21 5.11
N MET A 671 18.27 67.48 4.77
CA MET A 671 19.29 68.45 5.26
C MET A 671 20.73 68.02 5.64
N ASN A 672 21.09 66.74 5.60
CA ASN A 672 22.40 66.21 5.91
C ASN A 672 22.88 65.41 4.69
N ARG A 673 23.14 66.13 3.60
CA ARG A 673 23.62 65.58 2.32
C ARG A 673 25.06 65.10 2.50
N THR A 674 25.20 63.82 2.81
CA THR A 674 26.49 63.13 2.87
C THR A 674 26.89 62.67 1.48
N VAL A 675 28.17 62.81 1.17
CA VAL A 675 28.75 62.43 -0.12
C VAL A 675 29.57 61.17 0.16
N ASP A 676 28.99 60.01 -0.13
CA ASP A 676 29.35 58.77 0.58
C ASP A 676 30.17 57.77 -0.23
N ALA A 677 30.25 57.91 -1.55
CA ALA A 677 31.01 56.99 -2.40
C ALA A 677 31.85 57.73 -3.45
N ASP A 678 33.15 57.39 -3.49
CA ASP A 678 34.05 57.71 -4.60
C ASP A 678 33.72 56.81 -5.79
N ILE A 679 33.36 57.44 -6.91
CA ILE A 679 32.91 56.74 -8.12
C ILE A 679 33.89 56.89 -9.27
N GLY A 680 34.97 57.67 -9.10
CA GLY A 680 35.90 57.93 -10.19
C GLY A 680 36.77 59.17 -10.04
N GLU A 681 37.70 59.30 -10.97
CA GLU A 681 38.50 60.51 -11.16
C GLU A 681 37.91 61.38 -12.27
N PHE A 682 37.85 62.68 -12.02
CA PHE A 682 37.48 63.72 -12.96
C PHE A 682 38.71 64.57 -13.27
N GLN A 683 39.18 64.55 -14.51
CA GLN A 683 40.34 65.33 -14.95
C GLN A 683 39.89 66.50 -15.82
N THR A 684 40.34 67.71 -15.50
CA THR A 684 40.17 68.88 -16.36
C THR A 684 41.45 69.15 -17.12
N GLN A 685 41.39 69.20 -18.45
CA GLN A 685 42.49 69.67 -19.27
C GLN A 685 42.37 71.19 -19.50
N PRO A 686 43.46 71.97 -19.36
CA PRO A 686 43.46 73.36 -19.76
C PRO A 686 43.20 73.42 -21.28
N GLY A 687 42.08 74.04 -21.67
CA GLY A 687 41.81 74.30 -23.07
C GLY A 687 42.90 75.20 -23.65
N LEU A 688 43.32 74.95 -24.88
CA LEU A 688 44.32 75.74 -25.64
C LEU A 688 43.88 77.18 -25.96
N GLY A 689 42.94 77.74 -25.20
CA GLY A 689 42.52 79.13 -25.27
C GLY A 689 42.60 79.75 -23.89
N VAL A 690 43.73 80.41 -23.59
CA VAL A 690 43.71 81.54 -22.67
C VAL A 690 42.85 82.61 -23.33
N LEU A 691 41.57 82.66 -22.98
CA LEU A 691 40.74 83.82 -23.19
C LEU A 691 40.63 84.54 -21.85
N VAL A 692 41.47 85.54 -21.65
CA VAL A 692 41.21 86.60 -20.68
C VAL A 692 39.93 87.27 -21.12
N VAL A 693 38.83 87.03 -20.40
CA VAL A 693 37.63 87.88 -20.50
C VAL A 693 37.53 88.65 -19.19
N LEU A 694 37.90 89.92 -19.29
CA LEU A 694 37.42 90.98 -18.43
C LEU A 694 35.89 90.94 -18.48
N GLY A 695 35.26 90.62 -17.35
CA GLY A 695 33.81 90.68 -17.16
C GLY A 695 33.49 91.02 -15.71
N PRO A 696 32.55 91.94 -15.44
CA PRO A 696 32.56 92.78 -14.25
C PRO A 696 31.98 92.06 -13.03
N THR A 697 32.70 92.10 -11.91
CA THR A 697 32.09 92.01 -10.60
C THR A 697 31.42 93.36 -10.29
N PRO A 698 30.15 93.40 -9.84
CA PRO A 698 29.68 94.53 -9.05
C PRO A 698 30.18 94.31 -7.63
N LEU A 699 31.36 94.83 -7.32
CA LEU A 699 31.75 95.11 -5.94
C LEU A 699 31.14 96.47 -5.60
N GLU A 700 29.98 96.46 -4.94
CA GLU A 700 29.58 97.58 -4.09
C GLU A 700 30.59 97.67 -2.94
N GLN A 701 31.67 98.42 -3.15
CA GLN A 701 32.39 99.10 -2.08
C GLN A 701 32.69 100.52 -2.55
N ASP A 702 31.85 101.45 -2.12
CA ASP A 702 32.09 102.87 -2.23
C ASP A 702 33.44 103.24 -1.60
N ARG A 703 34.35 103.76 -2.40
CA ARG A 703 35.48 104.58 -1.92
C ARG A 703 35.50 105.88 -2.69
N THR A 704 34.97 106.92 -2.06
CA THR A 704 35.02 108.30 -2.56
C THR A 704 36.42 108.90 -2.38
N CYS A 705 37.07 109.26 -3.49
CA CYS A 705 38.19 110.20 -3.51
C CYS A 705 37.68 111.62 -3.79
N ILE A 706 38.12 112.58 -2.98
CA ILE A 706 37.71 113.99 -3.06
C ILE A 706 38.67 114.73 -4.01
N SER A 707 38.11 115.58 -4.87
CA SER A 707 38.86 116.38 -5.84
C SER A 707 39.96 117.22 -5.17
N GLY A 708 41.21 117.03 -5.61
CA GLY A 708 42.36 117.87 -5.23
C GLY A 708 43.54 117.14 -4.58
N HIS A 709 43.47 115.84 -4.31
CA HIS A 709 44.58 115.04 -3.75
C HIS A 709 44.90 113.81 -4.59
N VAL A 710 46.17 113.39 -4.60
CA VAL A 710 46.63 112.18 -5.29
C VAL A 710 46.14 110.96 -4.50
N CYS A 711 45.20 110.22 -5.08
CA CYS A 711 44.82 108.89 -4.61
C CYS A 711 45.65 107.85 -5.38
N SER A 712 46.34 106.93 -4.67
CA SER A 712 46.84 105.69 -5.27
C SER A 712 45.82 104.58 -5.04
N ILE A 713 45.52 103.82 -6.08
CA ILE A 713 44.79 102.56 -5.98
C ILE A 713 45.76 101.46 -5.57
#